data_AF-A0A937QRP5-F1
#
_entry.id   AF-A0A937QRP5-F1
#
_cell.length_a   1.000
_cell.length_b   1.000
_cell.length_c   1.000
_cell.angle_alpha   90.00
_cell.angle_beta   90.00
_cell.angle_gamma   90.00
#
_symmetry.space_group_name_H-M   'P 1'
#
loop_
_entity.id
_entity.type
_entity.pdbx_description
1 polymer ?
#
loop_
_entity_poly.entity_id
_entity_poly.type
_entity_poly.pdbx_seq_one_letter_code
_entity_poly.pdbx_strand_id
1 'polypeptide(L)'
;MRCIRYVTCLVAGLMLFPVSAGPVQKQNSRARGIYFPPAGQSIANQDRRGPEEVGMRPHFIARIKERMKGNRWALWRHGYLVHVDGDFNKNTEVASLRKTWHALTVGAAIGQGRIPSAQQKINVWCKELTGKDAKATWAHVITQTSGFDYPYGDHPAYEPGQIWTYSDKNPRHLCNALARVYGKKDWTDDYDDVVRKAYFDAIDLRGWTRRVNQDGIRFQFDLEDMGRLGLLVLARGRWRDKQVIPQFFVEQLETKQTYGARVNYNGPDDGIIALDPQEFPEAPYGFMTWVNTDGDYYPGADKAWAWGAGAGGSRVLWNHKNGIVFAGFGVPSGPSSDGIPHIIESSIDGLNPLVDRVRRFAKWAPIEIAFAGPPSRGRGEPNPFAVSLDVLFTGPGGTQYRVPGFYDGDGRGSLDGDVWKVRFSADETGHWKYVSQSDDARLDGHSGKFTVTEPPENAPAFYRWGRLEYTGTAENNIRYLKFRDGPYWLKAGCDDPENFLGGYDNYNTLAKRKAAIDYLAARGINSFYIMTHNVGGDDRDVWPWLGETPREAMANGGSDAHFDVAKLARWRELFEYMQTKGVVPYLVLEDDSAWKGYDHARYYREMIARFGDLPALLFNFGEEHNENYKLAQALEFMRRLEQIDPYGHPRGIHNVNTPNDQYIDAGQVDFTSIQTGAAGKLSGLDKALEHHRSTLDWIGRCRQRGRRTLVVNFDEGRPEEDRHAWWSAYLAGGVWEAHVRQPYDRPMSAWEPVWTQLGGARAFMESLPFWEMDSHGEVIESGTAFCLAKPGEVYALYLPTGGSVTVSLPANGNFEIAWWDPANGQDGRFQNGHQVNGGLRRFTPPGDGDWALRILHRQARNPNP
;
A
#
# COMPACT_ATOMS: atom_id res chain seq x y z
N MET A 1 -55.18 36.56 6.97
CA MET A 1 -56.08 35.91 7.93
C MET A 1 -56.09 34.41 7.70
N ARG A 2 -55.87 33.65 8.79
CA ARG A 2 -56.36 32.30 9.09
C ARG A 2 -55.79 31.09 8.33
N CYS A 3 -54.80 30.47 8.99
CA CYS A 3 -54.61 29.02 9.06
C CYS A 3 -55.92 28.26 9.34
N ILE A 4 -56.08 27.08 8.74
CA ILE A 4 -56.70 25.90 9.40
C ILE A 4 -56.00 24.62 8.92
N ARG A 5 -55.42 23.87 9.88
CA ARG A 5 -55.04 22.45 9.83
C ARG A 5 -56.27 21.58 10.12
N TYR A 6 -56.27 20.30 9.71
CA TYR A 6 -56.67 19.06 10.43
C TYR A 6 -56.83 17.95 9.34
N VAL A 7 -56.03 16.88 9.23
CA VAL A 7 -55.72 15.71 10.11
C VAL A 7 -56.52 14.45 9.71
N THR A 8 -55.74 13.45 9.25
CA THR A 8 -55.85 11.96 9.30
C THR A 8 -56.95 11.13 8.59
N CYS A 9 -56.43 10.18 7.78
CA CYS A 9 -56.69 8.71 7.70
C CYS A 9 -58.10 8.21 7.30
N LEU A 10 -58.34 7.13 6.55
CA LEU A 10 -57.57 5.94 6.14
C LEU A 10 -58.23 5.34 4.87
N VAL A 11 -57.40 4.70 4.03
CA VAL A 11 -57.61 3.40 3.32
C VAL A 11 -58.32 3.31 1.96
N ALA A 12 -57.58 2.56 1.12
CA ALA A 12 -57.95 1.68 0.00
C ALA A 12 -58.08 2.27 -1.41
N GLY A 13 -57.05 1.96 -2.20
CA GLY A 13 -57.24 1.21 -3.44
C GLY A 13 -57.08 2.03 -4.71
N LEU A 14 -55.94 1.89 -5.39
CA LEU A 14 -55.89 2.15 -6.83
C LEU A 14 -54.80 1.33 -7.53
N MET A 15 -55.26 0.70 -8.61
CA MET A 15 -54.52 -0.07 -9.60
C MET A 15 -53.37 0.74 -10.20
N LEU A 16 -52.22 0.09 -10.43
CA LEU A 16 -51.10 0.64 -11.19
C LEU A 16 -50.99 -0.06 -12.55
N PHE A 17 -50.84 0.76 -13.58
CA PHE A 17 -50.60 0.44 -14.98
C PHE A 17 -49.23 -0.27 -15.20
N PRO A 18 -49.05 -1.03 -16.30
CA PRO A 18 -47.84 -1.80 -16.54
C PRO A 18 -46.71 -0.87 -17.02
N VAL A 19 -45.60 -0.87 -16.28
CA VAL A 19 -44.33 -0.24 -16.72
C VAL A 19 -43.59 -1.23 -17.59
N SER A 20 -43.21 -0.80 -18.80
CA SER A 20 -42.41 -1.60 -19.73
C SER A 20 -41.04 -1.90 -19.11
N ALA A 21 -40.65 -3.18 -19.12
CA ALA A 21 -39.35 -3.61 -18.62
C ALA A 21 -38.23 -3.09 -19.52
N GLY A 22 -37.47 -2.11 -19.02
CA GLY A 22 -36.15 -1.78 -19.55
C GLY A 22 -35.17 -2.95 -19.33
N PRO A 23 -34.03 -2.99 -20.06
CA PRO A 23 -33.05 -4.06 -19.93
C PRO A 23 -32.51 -4.08 -18.50
N VAL A 24 -32.64 -5.23 -17.84
CA VAL A 24 -32.10 -5.49 -16.50
C VAL A 24 -30.59 -5.21 -16.53
N GLN A 25 -30.17 -4.19 -15.78
CA GLN A 25 -28.75 -3.96 -15.46
C GLN A 25 -28.18 -5.28 -14.90
N LYS A 26 -27.21 -5.87 -15.61
CA LYS A 26 -26.38 -6.96 -15.06
C LYS A 26 -25.61 -6.38 -13.87
N GLN A 27 -26.10 -6.60 -12.65
CA GLN A 27 -25.34 -6.31 -11.43
C GLN A 27 -23.99 -7.05 -11.50
N ASN A 28 -22.91 -6.30 -11.33
CA ASN A 28 -21.53 -6.78 -11.39
C ASN A 28 -21.25 -7.74 -10.21
N SER A 29 -21.55 -9.03 -10.37
CA SER A 29 -21.33 -10.07 -9.34
C SER A 29 -19.93 -10.71 -9.39
N ARG A 30 -18.89 -9.91 -9.66
CA ARG A 30 -17.49 -10.40 -9.80
C ARG A 30 -16.63 -10.01 -8.60
N ALA A 31 -16.02 -10.98 -7.93
CA ALA A 31 -14.94 -10.75 -6.95
C ALA A 31 -13.63 -11.32 -7.48
N ARG A 32 -12.57 -10.51 -7.59
CA ARG A 32 -11.27 -10.91 -8.19
C ARG A 32 -11.37 -11.54 -9.59
N GLY A 33 -12.49 -11.38 -10.30
CA GLY A 33 -12.74 -12.01 -11.60
C GLY A 33 -13.47 -13.35 -11.54
N ILE A 34 -13.75 -13.88 -10.34
CA ILE A 34 -14.64 -15.02 -10.11
C ILE A 34 -16.08 -14.52 -10.22
N TYR A 35 -16.86 -15.17 -11.08
CA TYR A 35 -18.30 -14.93 -11.16
C TYR A 35 -19.01 -15.67 -10.02
N PHE A 36 -19.84 -14.95 -9.28
CA PHE A 36 -20.79 -15.54 -8.34
C PHE A 36 -22.21 -15.38 -8.88
N PRO A 37 -23.12 -16.35 -8.69
CA PRO A 37 -24.52 -16.15 -9.04
C PRO A 37 -25.11 -15.00 -8.22
N PRO A 38 -26.19 -14.34 -8.69
CA PRO A 38 -26.95 -13.39 -7.87
C PRO A 38 -27.43 -14.02 -6.56
N ALA A 39 -27.68 -13.18 -5.56
CA ALA A 39 -28.24 -13.62 -4.27
C ALA A 39 -29.55 -14.40 -4.53
N GLY A 40 -29.75 -15.50 -3.81
CA GLY A 40 -30.93 -16.34 -4.03
C GLY A 40 -30.91 -17.24 -5.29
N GLN A 41 -29.87 -17.21 -6.14
CA GLN A 41 -29.73 -18.15 -7.29
C GLN A 41 -28.71 -19.29 -7.11
N SER A 42 -28.99 -20.44 -7.75
CA SER A 42 -28.11 -21.63 -7.76
C SER A 42 -26.84 -21.36 -8.57
N ILE A 43 -25.70 -21.94 -8.17
CA ILE A 43 -24.47 -21.89 -8.98
C ILE A 43 -24.61 -22.69 -10.29
N ALA A 44 -25.62 -23.56 -10.43
CA ALA A 44 -25.93 -24.20 -11.71
C ALA A 44 -26.39 -23.17 -12.76
N ASN A 45 -26.99 -22.06 -12.32
CA ASN A 45 -27.46 -20.95 -13.15
C ASN A 45 -26.37 -19.90 -13.40
N GLN A 46 -25.15 -20.14 -12.92
CA GLN A 46 -24.04 -19.29 -13.29
C GLN A 46 -23.73 -19.40 -14.78
N ASP A 47 -22.95 -18.45 -15.28
CA ASP A 47 -22.53 -18.37 -16.68
C ASP A 47 -21.64 -19.58 -17.05
N ARG A 48 -22.24 -20.76 -17.26
CA ARG A 48 -21.53 -22.02 -17.53
C ARG A 48 -20.62 -21.86 -18.76
N ARG A 49 -19.50 -22.57 -18.74
CA ARG A 49 -18.51 -22.54 -19.81
C ARG A 49 -18.09 -23.96 -20.16
N GLY A 50 -17.96 -24.25 -21.46
CA GLY A 50 -17.30 -25.47 -21.90
C GLY A 50 -15.81 -25.46 -21.53
N PRO A 51 -15.14 -26.63 -21.49
CA PRO A 51 -13.70 -26.75 -21.21
C PRO A 51 -12.83 -25.77 -21.99
N GLU A 52 -13.07 -25.64 -23.29
CA GLU A 52 -12.24 -24.82 -24.20
C GLU A 52 -12.35 -23.32 -23.88
N GLU A 53 -13.54 -22.86 -23.48
CA GLU A 53 -13.78 -21.45 -23.13
C GLU A 53 -13.06 -21.01 -21.85
N VAL A 54 -12.55 -21.97 -21.08
CA VAL A 54 -11.79 -21.75 -19.83
C VAL A 54 -10.36 -22.28 -19.92
N GLY A 55 -9.85 -22.50 -21.14
CA GLY A 55 -8.45 -22.91 -21.36
C GLY A 55 -8.15 -24.33 -20.89
N MET A 56 -9.08 -25.25 -21.15
CA MET A 56 -8.92 -26.68 -20.88
C MET A 56 -9.30 -27.54 -22.08
N ARG A 57 -8.47 -28.52 -22.42
CA ARG A 57 -8.76 -29.53 -23.43
C ARG A 57 -9.80 -30.53 -22.90
N PRO A 58 -10.90 -30.80 -23.62
CA PRO A 58 -12.04 -31.57 -23.08
C PRO A 58 -11.75 -33.05 -22.74
N HIS A 59 -10.62 -33.61 -23.17
CA HIS A 59 -10.25 -35.03 -22.97
C HIS A 59 -10.17 -35.45 -21.50
N PHE A 60 -9.98 -34.52 -20.56
CA PHE A 60 -9.98 -34.85 -19.12
C PHE A 60 -11.32 -35.43 -18.67
N ILE A 61 -12.43 -35.04 -19.29
CA ILE A 61 -13.78 -35.47 -18.88
C ILE A 61 -13.89 -36.99 -18.98
N ALA A 62 -13.44 -37.58 -20.10
CA ALA A 62 -13.49 -39.03 -20.30
C ALA A 62 -12.61 -39.76 -19.28
N ARG A 63 -11.39 -39.27 -19.03
CA ARG A 63 -10.45 -39.85 -18.06
C ARG A 63 -10.99 -39.80 -16.61
N ILE A 64 -11.60 -38.68 -16.22
CA ILE A 64 -12.23 -38.56 -14.90
C ILE A 64 -13.46 -39.45 -14.80
N LYS A 65 -14.32 -39.51 -15.82
CA LYS A 65 -15.50 -40.40 -15.82
C LYS A 65 -15.14 -41.87 -15.66
N GLU A 66 -14.06 -42.32 -16.29
CA GLU A 66 -13.55 -43.69 -16.13
C GLU A 66 -13.14 -43.96 -14.68
N ARG A 67 -12.37 -43.05 -14.07
CA ARG A 67 -11.95 -43.17 -12.66
C ARG A 67 -13.09 -43.00 -11.65
N MET A 68 -14.09 -42.20 -12.00
CA MET A 68 -15.25 -41.88 -11.18
C MET A 68 -16.48 -42.69 -11.59
N LYS A 69 -16.31 -43.87 -12.20
CA LYS A 69 -17.42 -44.66 -12.75
C LYS A 69 -18.49 -44.97 -11.69
N GLY A 70 -19.72 -44.53 -11.93
CA GLY A 70 -20.85 -44.70 -11.02
C GLY A 70 -20.91 -43.70 -9.86
N ASN A 71 -19.97 -42.76 -9.82
CA ASN A 71 -19.89 -41.69 -8.83
C ASN A 71 -20.31 -40.35 -9.43
N ARG A 72 -20.38 -39.30 -8.60
CA ARG A 72 -20.82 -37.97 -9.03
C ARG A 72 -19.79 -36.90 -8.69
N TRP A 73 -19.61 -35.95 -9.59
CA TRP A 73 -18.63 -34.88 -9.44
C TRP A 73 -18.96 -33.65 -10.29
N ALA A 74 -18.34 -32.54 -9.94
CA ALA A 74 -18.41 -31.29 -10.67
C ALA A 74 -17.06 -30.59 -10.66
N LEU A 75 -16.77 -29.86 -11.73
CA LEU A 75 -15.53 -29.09 -11.91
C LEU A 75 -15.85 -27.64 -12.20
N TRP A 76 -15.18 -26.73 -11.50
CA TRP A 76 -15.14 -25.31 -11.82
C TRP A 76 -13.74 -24.89 -12.24
N ARG A 77 -13.69 -23.94 -13.17
CA ARG A 77 -12.48 -23.27 -13.64
C ARG A 77 -12.76 -21.77 -13.74
N HIS A 78 -11.90 -20.96 -13.12
CA HIS A 78 -12.04 -19.50 -13.05
C HIS A 78 -13.35 -19.00 -12.41
N GLY A 79 -13.98 -19.84 -11.59
CA GLY A 79 -15.30 -19.58 -11.04
C GLY A 79 -16.45 -20.12 -11.86
N TYR A 80 -16.25 -20.49 -13.12
CA TYR A 80 -17.30 -21.04 -13.98
C TYR A 80 -17.45 -22.54 -13.77
N LEU A 81 -18.68 -23.05 -13.67
CA LEU A 81 -18.96 -24.49 -13.69
C LEU A 81 -18.75 -25.00 -15.11
N VAL A 82 -17.81 -25.93 -15.23
CA VAL A 82 -17.35 -26.50 -16.50
C VAL A 82 -18.05 -27.80 -16.81
N HIS A 83 -18.19 -28.67 -15.81
CA HIS A 83 -18.77 -29.98 -15.98
C HIS A 83 -19.48 -30.45 -14.71
N VAL A 84 -20.54 -31.23 -14.91
CA VAL A 84 -21.23 -31.99 -13.85
C VAL A 84 -21.48 -33.38 -14.39
N ASP A 85 -21.15 -34.39 -13.59
CA ASP A 85 -21.47 -35.80 -13.85
C ASP A 85 -22.25 -36.34 -12.64
N GLY A 86 -23.44 -36.91 -12.89
CA GLY A 86 -24.37 -37.35 -11.85
C GLY A 86 -25.30 -36.25 -11.31
N ASP A 87 -26.00 -36.57 -10.21
CA ASP A 87 -26.99 -35.66 -9.60
C ASP A 87 -26.30 -34.55 -8.79
N PHE A 88 -26.44 -33.31 -9.28
CA PHE A 88 -25.83 -32.12 -8.71
C PHE A 88 -26.37 -31.73 -7.33
N ASN A 89 -27.68 -31.93 -7.09
CA ASN A 89 -28.38 -31.42 -5.92
C ASN A 89 -28.78 -32.52 -4.92
N LYS A 90 -28.37 -33.78 -5.17
CA LYS A 90 -28.60 -34.84 -4.20
C LYS A 90 -27.81 -34.56 -2.92
N ASN A 91 -28.51 -34.44 -1.80
CA ASN A 91 -27.85 -34.22 -0.52
C ASN A 91 -27.19 -35.54 -0.03
N THR A 92 -25.97 -35.48 0.51
CA THR A 92 -25.24 -36.67 1.02
C THR A 92 -24.34 -36.28 2.19
N GLU A 93 -24.29 -37.15 3.20
CA GLU A 93 -23.40 -36.98 4.36
C GLU A 93 -21.94 -36.89 3.91
N VAL A 94 -21.25 -35.83 4.32
CA VAL A 94 -19.87 -35.57 3.88
C VAL A 94 -18.80 -36.12 4.83
N ALA A 95 -19.21 -36.70 5.96
CA ALA A 95 -18.30 -37.29 6.94
C ALA A 95 -17.18 -36.30 7.34
N SER A 96 -15.91 -36.70 7.35
CA SER A 96 -14.81 -35.85 7.81
C SER A 96 -14.54 -34.59 6.98
N LEU A 97 -15.12 -34.43 5.78
CA LEU A 97 -15.06 -33.17 5.04
C LEU A 97 -15.69 -32.02 5.85
N ARG A 98 -16.61 -32.32 6.79
CA ARG A 98 -17.17 -31.35 7.75
C ARG A 98 -16.10 -30.56 8.53
N LYS A 99 -14.93 -31.16 8.76
CA LYS A 99 -13.83 -30.55 9.53
C LYS A 99 -13.37 -29.25 8.86
N THR A 100 -13.24 -29.24 7.53
CA THR A 100 -12.87 -28.05 6.75
C THR A 100 -13.89 -26.92 6.92
N TRP A 101 -15.19 -27.25 6.92
CA TRP A 101 -16.27 -26.26 7.13
C TRP A 101 -16.21 -25.65 8.52
N HIS A 102 -15.93 -26.45 9.56
CA HIS A 102 -15.77 -25.98 10.93
C HIS A 102 -14.51 -25.12 11.13
N ALA A 103 -13.40 -25.44 10.44
CA ALA A 103 -12.20 -24.60 10.47
C ALA A 103 -12.48 -23.22 9.87
N LEU A 104 -13.23 -23.12 8.77
CA LEU A 104 -13.64 -21.83 8.23
C LEU A 104 -14.56 -21.05 9.19
N THR A 105 -15.37 -21.71 10.02
CA THR A 105 -16.14 -21.05 11.08
C THR A 105 -15.22 -20.35 12.09
N VAL A 106 -14.04 -20.92 12.40
CA VAL A 106 -13.01 -20.24 13.22
C VAL A 106 -12.48 -19.00 12.50
N GLY A 107 -12.14 -19.12 11.21
CA GLY A 107 -11.70 -18.00 10.40
C GLY A 107 -12.74 -16.86 10.34
N ALA A 108 -14.02 -17.20 10.18
CA ALA A 108 -15.13 -16.25 10.23
C ALA A 108 -15.21 -15.56 11.59
N ALA A 109 -15.14 -16.31 12.69
CA ALA A 109 -15.19 -15.76 14.04
C ALA A 109 -14.03 -14.79 14.32
N ILE A 110 -12.83 -15.07 13.79
CA ILE A 110 -11.69 -14.15 13.84
C ILE A 110 -11.97 -12.88 13.02
N GLY A 111 -12.43 -13.04 11.77
CA GLY A 111 -12.79 -11.90 10.91
C GLY A 111 -13.91 -11.02 11.47
N GLN A 112 -14.78 -11.58 12.30
CA GLN A 112 -15.86 -10.88 13.01
C GLN A 112 -15.42 -10.28 14.35
N GLY A 113 -14.16 -10.45 14.76
CA GLY A 113 -13.65 -9.97 16.05
C GLY A 113 -14.19 -10.72 17.28
N ARG A 114 -14.82 -11.89 17.10
CA ARG A 114 -15.33 -12.73 18.20
C ARG A 114 -14.23 -13.55 18.86
N ILE A 115 -13.20 -13.89 18.09
CA ILE A 115 -11.97 -14.54 18.55
C ILE A 115 -10.81 -13.65 18.12
N PRO A 116 -9.86 -13.29 19.01
CA PRO A 116 -8.78 -12.38 18.67
C PRO A 116 -7.75 -13.00 17.70
N SER A 117 -7.45 -14.30 17.83
CA SER A 117 -6.55 -15.02 16.93
C SER A 117 -6.67 -16.54 17.09
N ALA A 118 -6.10 -17.30 16.14
CA ALA A 118 -6.02 -18.75 16.25
C ALA A 118 -5.12 -19.22 17.40
N GLN A 119 -4.23 -18.35 17.91
CA GLN A 119 -3.34 -18.63 19.04
C GLN A 119 -4.06 -18.50 20.40
N GLN A 120 -5.30 -17.98 20.44
CA GLN A 120 -6.07 -17.97 21.68
C GLN A 120 -6.29 -19.40 22.19
N LYS A 121 -6.08 -19.61 23.49
CA LYS A 121 -6.41 -20.87 24.16
C LYS A 121 -7.90 -21.17 24.04
N ILE A 122 -8.25 -22.38 23.61
CA ILE A 122 -9.65 -22.76 23.39
C ILE A 122 -10.41 -22.94 24.72
N ASN A 123 -9.70 -23.15 25.83
CA ASN A 123 -10.28 -23.23 27.17
C ASN A 123 -10.88 -21.90 27.69
N VAL A 124 -10.66 -20.79 26.96
CA VAL A 124 -11.43 -19.55 27.17
C VAL A 124 -12.92 -19.84 27.03
N TRP A 125 -13.28 -20.71 26.08
CA TRP A 125 -14.65 -21.11 25.76
C TRP A 125 -14.99 -22.50 26.31
N CYS A 126 -14.02 -23.42 26.38
CA CYS A 126 -14.18 -24.77 26.92
C CYS A 126 -13.53 -24.93 28.29
N LYS A 127 -14.19 -24.44 29.35
CA LYS A 127 -13.67 -24.46 30.75
C LYS A 127 -13.46 -25.86 31.30
N GLU A 128 -14.14 -26.86 30.72
CA GLU A 128 -13.96 -28.26 31.04
C GLU A 128 -12.58 -28.82 30.63
N LEU A 129 -11.87 -28.14 29.73
CA LEU A 129 -10.50 -28.51 29.35
C LEU A 129 -9.53 -28.07 30.46
N THR A 130 -8.92 -29.05 31.12
CA THR A 130 -8.02 -28.87 32.27
C THR A 130 -6.66 -29.52 32.01
N GLY A 131 -5.69 -29.30 32.90
CA GLY A 131 -4.35 -29.89 32.77
C GLY A 131 -3.66 -29.53 31.45
N LYS A 132 -3.18 -30.54 30.72
CA LYS A 132 -2.53 -30.33 29.40
C LYS A 132 -3.48 -29.76 28.35
N ASP A 133 -4.75 -30.18 28.36
CA ASP A 133 -5.72 -29.82 27.33
C ASP A 133 -6.11 -28.34 27.41
N ALA A 134 -5.97 -27.74 28.60
CA ALA A 134 -6.14 -26.30 28.82
C ALA A 134 -5.13 -25.43 28.05
N LYS A 135 -4.01 -26.02 27.60
CA LYS A 135 -2.96 -25.32 26.83
C LYS A 135 -3.26 -25.30 25.32
N ALA A 136 -4.22 -26.09 24.84
CA ALA A 136 -4.56 -26.15 23.43
C ALA A 136 -5.13 -24.80 22.94
N THR A 137 -4.70 -24.38 21.75
CA THR A 137 -5.18 -23.18 21.06
C THR A 137 -6.15 -23.58 19.96
N TRP A 138 -6.89 -22.62 19.38
CA TRP A 138 -7.68 -22.90 18.18
C TRP A 138 -6.82 -23.49 17.06
N ALA A 139 -5.60 -22.97 16.87
CA ALA A 139 -4.62 -23.49 15.91
C ALA A 139 -4.27 -24.95 16.17
N HIS A 140 -4.01 -25.34 17.43
CA HIS A 140 -3.75 -26.75 17.76
C HIS A 140 -4.95 -27.65 17.41
N VAL A 141 -6.18 -27.19 17.65
CA VAL A 141 -7.38 -27.97 17.34
C VAL A 141 -7.61 -28.11 15.83
N ILE A 142 -7.48 -27.02 15.07
CA ILE A 142 -7.71 -27.04 13.60
C ILE A 142 -6.55 -27.64 12.81
N THR A 143 -5.35 -27.75 13.38
CA THR A 143 -4.25 -28.53 12.79
C THR A 143 -4.25 -30.00 13.24
N GLN A 144 -5.19 -30.39 14.11
CA GLN A 144 -5.24 -31.73 14.72
C GLN A 144 -4.00 -32.11 15.53
N THR A 145 -3.42 -31.13 16.24
CA THR A 145 -2.26 -31.27 17.12
C THR A 145 -2.58 -30.96 18.59
N SER A 146 -3.86 -30.91 18.97
CA SER A 146 -4.29 -30.57 20.34
C SER A 146 -3.87 -31.58 21.41
N GLY A 147 -3.66 -32.84 21.03
CA GLY A 147 -3.38 -33.94 21.95
C GLY A 147 -4.56 -34.42 22.78
N PHE A 148 -5.81 -33.98 22.50
CA PHE A 148 -7.02 -34.37 23.27
C PHE A 148 -7.28 -35.87 23.30
N ASP A 149 -6.71 -36.61 22.36
CA ASP A 149 -6.84 -38.06 22.26
C ASP A 149 -6.02 -38.81 23.32
N TYR A 150 -5.04 -38.16 23.94
CA TYR A 150 -4.05 -38.80 24.80
C TYR A 150 -4.24 -38.46 26.29
N PRO A 151 -3.85 -39.35 27.22
CA PRO A 151 -3.25 -40.67 26.98
C PRO A 151 -4.25 -41.68 26.37
N TYR A 152 -3.75 -42.60 25.54
CA TYR A 152 -4.57 -43.65 24.89
C TYR A 152 -3.76 -44.94 24.74
N GLY A 153 -4.29 -46.07 25.20
CA GLY A 153 -3.55 -47.33 25.25
C GLY A 153 -2.22 -47.15 25.99
N ASP A 154 -1.13 -47.60 25.36
CA ASP A 154 0.24 -47.44 25.88
C ASP A 154 0.90 -46.10 25.47
N HIS A 155 0.17 -45.21 24.78
CA HIS A 155 0.69 -43.91 24.37
C HIS A 155 0.54 -42.88 25.51
N PRO A 156 1.64 -42.24 25.96
CA PRO A 156 1.60 -41.24 27.02
C PRO A 156 0.85 -39.97 26.59
N ALA A 157 0.58 -39.10 27.56
CA ALA A 157 0.10 -37.76 27.29
C ALA A 157 1.16 -36.92 26.55
N TYR A 158 0.74 -36.19 25.51
CA TYR A 158 1.59 -35.24 24.77
C TYR A 158 1.08 -33.81 24.94
N GLU A 159 2.00 -32.85 24.93
CA GLU A 159 1.65 -31.43 24.91
C GLU A 159 1.10 -31.03 23.52
N PRO A 160 0.18 -30.06 23.44
CA PRO A 160 -0.31 -29.55 22.16
C PRO A 160 0.84 -29.13 21.24
N GLY A 161 0.77 -29.52 19.96
CA GLY A 161 1.80 -29.28 18.93
C GLY A 161 2.82 -30.41 18.73
N GLN A 162 2.97 -31.35 19.67
CA GLN A 162 4.01 -32.39 19.57
C GLN A 162 3.67 -33.53 18.60
N ILE A 163 2.39 -33.91 18.54
CA ILE A 163 1.91 -35.03 17.74
C ILE A 163 0.72 -34.59 16.92
N TRP A 164 0.73 -34.93 15.64
CA TRP A 164 -0.42 -34.85 14.78
C TRP A 164 -1.18 -36.17 14.84
N THR A 165 -2.48 -36.12 15.10
CA THR A 165 -3.34 -37.31 15.13
C THR A 165 -4.64 -36.98 14.45
N TYR A 166 -4.98 -37.73 13.40
CA TYR A 166 -6.29 -37.59 12.79
C TYR A 166 -7.34 -38.02 13.81
N SER A 167 -8.25 -37.13 14.19
CA SER A 167 -9.10 -37.30 15.37
C SER A 167 -10.47 -36.67 15.17
N ASP A 168 -11.50 -37.39 15.66
CA ASP A 168 -12.86 -36.88 15.79
C ASP A 168 -13.18 -36.27 17.16
N LYS A 169 -12.27 -36.38 18.16
CA LYS A 169 -12.37 -35.62 19.40
C LYS A 169 -12.11 -34.13 19.18
N ASN A 170 -11.20 -33.79 18.26
CA ASN A 170 -10.93 -32.41 17.87
C ASN A 170 -12.18 -31.66 17.40
N PRO A 171 -12.92 -32.13 16.37
CA PRO A 171 -14.18 -31.55 15.94
C PRO A 171 -15.23 -31.40 17.04
N ARG A 172 -15.33 -32.34 17.99
CA ARG A 172 -16.28 -32.23 19.10
C ARG A 172 -16.01 -31.00 19.97
N HIS A 173 -14.76 -30.85 20.43
CA HIS A 173 -14.37 -29.69 21.24
C HIS A 173 -14.44 -28.38 20.43
N LEU A 174 -14.08 -28.44 19.15
CA LEU A 174 -14.19 -27.31 18.23
C LEU A 174 -15.64 -26.83 18.09
N CYS A 175 -16.57 -27.75 17.82
CA CYS A 175 -17.99 -27.43 17.71
C CYS A 175 -18.50 -26.80 19.02
N ASN A 176 -18.13 -27.38 20.17
CA ASN A 176 -18.55 -26.87 21.47
C ASN A 176 -18.06 -25.43 21.72
N ALA A 177 -16.79 -25.17 21.44
CA ALA A 177 -16.19 -23.85 21.60
C ALA A 177 -16.84 -22.84 20.64
N LEU A 178 -17.03 -23.20 19.36
CA LEU A 178 -17.69 -22.35 18.37
C LEU A 178 -19.13 -22.03 18.78
N ALA A 179 -19.89 -23.00 19.28
CA ALA A 179 -21.24 -22.75 19.76
C ALA A 179 -21.26 -21.63 20.83
N ARG A 180 -20.34 -21.70 21.79
CA ARG A 180 -20.20 -20.71 22.87
C ARG A 180 -19.72 -19.34 22.38
N VAL A 181 -18.81 -19.30 21.40
CA VAL A 181 -18.38 -18.04 20.72
C VAL A 181 -19.57 -17.29 20.10
N TYR A 182 -20.58 -18.04 19.64
CA TYR A 182 -21.80 -17.52 19.05
C TYR A 182 -22.99 -17.46 20.04
N GLY A 183 -22.72 -17.58 21.35
CA GLY A 183 -23.71 -17.39 22.40
C GLY A 183 -24.67 -18.56 22.63
N LYS A 184 -24.35 -19.75 22.11
CA LYS A 184 -25.09 -20.99 22.39
C LYS A 184 -24.51 -21.69 23.61
N LYS A 185 -25.32 -22.55 24.24
CA LYS A 185 -24.89 -23.32 25.42
C LYS A 185 -23.75 -24.29 25.09
N ASP A 186 -23.94 -25.07 24.03
CA ASP A 186 -23.02 -26.06 23.51
C ASP A 186 -23.43 -26.40 22.07
N TRP A 187 -22.70 -27.31 21.42
CA TRP A 187 -22.92 -27.66 20.02
C TRP A 187 -24.25 -28.40 19.74
N THR A 188 -25.01 -28.78 20.77
CA THR A 188 -26.36 -29.36 20.60
C THR A 188 -27.46 -28.29 20.56
N ASP A 189 -27.14 -27.05 20.95
CA ASP A 189 -28.04 -25.91 21.02
C ASP A 189 -27.93 -25.04 19.74
N ASP A 190 -28.90 -25.21 18.84
CA ASP A 190 -29.09 -24.40 17.62
C ASP A 190 -27.79 -24.04 16.87
N TYR A 191 -27.05 -25.09 16.49
CA TYR A 191 -25.81 -24.92 15.74
C TYR A 191 -26.02 -24.35 14.33
N ASP A 192 -27.25 -24.36 13.82
CA ASP A 192 -27.56 -23.75 12.52
C ASP A 192 -27.34 -22.24 12.57
N ASP A 193 -27.78 -21.58 13.64
CA ASP A 193 -27.55 -20.15 13.86
C ASP A 193 -26.04 -19.82 13.96
N VAL A 194 -25.22 -20.74 14.50
CA VAL A 194 -23.75 -20.58 14.56
C VAL A 194 -23.16 -20.47 13.16
N VAL A 195 -23.41 -21.47 12.30
CA VAL A 195 -22.81 -21.52 10.96
C VAL A 195 -23.40 -20.47 10.01
N ARG A 196 -24.70 -20.15 10.16
CA ARG A 196 -25.37 -19.06 9.44
C ARG A 196 -24.74 -17.71 9.73
N LYS A 197 -24.60 -17.35 11.02
CA LYS A 197 -23.94 -16.11 11.47
C LYS A 197 -22.46 -16.08 11.14
N ALA A 198 -21.79 -17.22 11.13
CA ALA A 198 -20.39 -17.30 10.76
C ALA A 198 -20.20 -16.97 9.27
N TYR A 199 -20.77 -17.77 8.37
CA TYR A 199 -20.62 -17.51 6.93
C TYR A 199 -21.61 -18.19 5.98
N PHE A 200 -22.40 -19.18 6.42
CA PHE A 200 -23.26 -19.95 5.50
C PHE A 200 -24.26 -19.06 4.77
N ASP A 201 -24.87 -18.09 5.47
CA ASP A 201 -25.77 -17.12 4.84
C ASP A 201 -25.00 -16.17 3.92
N ALA A 202 -23.77 -15.79 4.29
CA ALA A 202 -22.94 -14.89 3.49
C ALA A 202 -22.57 -15.48 2.12
N ILE A 203 -22.47 -16.81 2.03
CA ILE A 203 -22.18 -17.53 0.77
C ILE A 203 -23.42 -18.12 0.10
N ASP A 204 -24.62 -17.76 0.58
CA ASP A 204 -25.90 -18.32 0.13
C ASP A 204 -25.90 -19.86 0.07
N LEU A 205 -25.38 -20.53 1.11
CA LEU A 205 -25.38 -21.99 1.19
C LEU A 205 -26.82 -22.52 1.30
N ARG A 206 -27.17 -23.61 0.61
CA ARG A 206 -28.58 -24.04 0.43
C ARG A 206 -28.73 -25.53 0.44
N GLY A 207 -29.89 -26.03 0.87
CA GLY A 207 -30.20 -27.46 0.77
C GLY A 207 -29.38 -28.34 1.71
N TRP A 208 -28.35 -27.81 2.37
CA TRP A 208 -27.63 -28.46 3.45
C TRP A 208 -28.55 -28.83 4.60
N THR A 209 -28.25 -29.97 5.21
CA THR A 209 -28.88 -30.42 6.45
C THR A 209 -27.79 -30.85 7.41
N ARG A 210 -28.13 -31.02 8.69
CA ARG A 210 -27.17 -31.49 9.70
C ARG A 210 -27.74 -32.60 10.55
N ARG A 211 -26.84 -33.36 11.17
CA ARG A 211 -27.11 -34.24 12.30
C ARG A 211 -26.19 -33.93 13.47
N VAL A 212 -26.77 -33.99 14.66
CA VAL A 212 -26.03 -34.02 15.93
C VAL A 212 -25.52 -35.44 16.12
N ASN A 213 -24.23 -35.62 16.36
CA ASN A 213 -23.60 -36.91 16.60
C ASN A 213 -22.55 -36.81 17.71
N GLN A 214 -22.14 -37.91 18.35
CA GLN A 214 -21.24 -37.85 19.51
C GLN A 214 -19.90 -37.15 19.26
N ASP A 215 -19.48 -37.06 18.01
CA ASP A 215 -18.26 -36.38 17.52
C ASP A 215 -18.52 -34.95 17.01
N GLY A 216 -19.64 -34.33 17.36
CA GLY A 216 -20.02 -32.97 16.98
C GLY A 216 -21.10 -32.90 15.90
N ILE A 217 -21.09 -31.82 15.11
CA ILE A 217 -22.06 -31.61 14.03
C ILE A 217 -21.55 -32.23 12.74
N ARG A 218 -22.39 -33.09 12.14
CA ARG A 218 -22.20 -33.69 10.81
C ARG A 218 -23.12 -33.02 9.80
N PHE A 219 -22.63 -32.84 8.57
CA PHE A 219 -23.33 -32.11 7.52
C PHE A 219 -23.62 -33.03 6.35
N GLN A 220 -24.80 -32.84 5.76
CA GLN A 220 -25.09 -33.34 4.43
C GLN A 220 -25.05 -32.16 3.47
N PHE A 221 -24.23 -32.32 2.43
CA PHE A 221 -24.08 -31.36 1.34
C PHE A 221 -24.32 -32.03 -0.01
N ASP A 222 -24.70 -31.23 -1.00
CA ASP A 222 -24.69 -31.62 -2.41
C ASP A 222 -23.42 -31.11 -3.13
N LEU A 223 -23.33 -31.29 -4.46
CA LEU A 223 -22.18 -30.80 -5.21
C LEU A 223 -22.16 -29.27 -5.32
N GLU A 224 -23.32 -28.62 -5.22
CA GLU A 224 -23.41 -27.16 -5.21
C GLU A 224 -22.79 -26.57 -3.94
N ASP A 225 -23.20 -27.05 -2.78
CA ASP A 225 -22.66 -26.64 -1.48
C ASP A 225 -21.13 -26.82 -1.42
N MET A 226 -20.66 -27.98 -1.87
CA MET A 226 -19.23 -28.29 -1.98
C MET A 226 -18.49 -27.35 -2.96
N GLY A 227 -19.14 -26.99 -4.07
CA GLY A 227 -18.62 -25.99 -5.01
C GLY A 227 -18.51 -24.60 -4.39
N ARG A 228 -19.50 -24.18 -3.58
CA ARG A 228 -19.48 -22.87 -2.88
C ARG A 228 -18.30 -22.75 -1.92
N LEU A 229 -17.96 -23.82 -1.19
CA LEU A 229 -16.74 -23.88 -0.38
C LEU A 229 -15.49 -23.62 -1.22
N GLY A 230 -15.33 -24.39 -2.30
CA GLY A 230 -14.15 -24.26 -3.15
C GLY A 230 -14.05 -22.87 -3.80
N LEU A 231 -15.17 -22.28 -4.22
CA LEU A 231 -15.20 -20.93 -4.78
C LEU A 231 -14.85 -19.86 -3.73
N LEU A 232 -15.33 -20.01 -2.49
CA LEU A 232 -14.97 -19.12 -1.39
C LEU A 232 -13.46 -19.16 -1.12
N VAL A 233 -12.86 -20.35 -1.12
CA VAL A 233 -11.42 -20.54 -0.94
C VAL A 233 -10.64 -19.97 -2.13
N LEU A 234 -11.07 -20.28 -3.36
CA LEU A 234 -10.48 -19.76 -4.60
C LEU A 234 -10.49 -18.23 -4.65
N ALA A 235 -11.53 -17.61 -4.09
CA ALA A 235 -11.68 -16.16 -3.96
C ALA A 235 -10.95 -15.56 -2.75
N ARG A 236 -10.06 -16.31 -2.09
CA ARG A 236 -9.33 -15.89 -0.88
C ARG A 236 -10.26 -15.41 0.23
N GLY A 237 -11.36 -16.12 0.44
CA GLY A 237 -12.34 -15.84 1.49
C GLY A 237 -13.33 -14.72 1.17
N ARG A 238 -13.34 -14.22 -0.07
CA ARG A 238 -14.36 -13.28 -0.56
C ARG A 238 -15.55 -14.01 -1.17
N TRP A 239 -16.74 -13.49 -0.90
CA TRP A 239 -17.96 -13.88 -1.61
C TRP A 239 -18.59 -12.62 -2.16
N ARG A 240 -18.62 -12.49 -3.50
CA ARG A 240 -18.94 -11.21 -4.15
C ARG A 240 -18.07 -10.07 -3.59
N ASP A 241 -18.66 -8.95 -3.23
CA ASP A 241 -18.00 -7.75 -2.71
C ASP A 241 -17.55 -7.87 -1.24
N LYS A 242 -17.94 -8.93 -0.51
CA LYS A 242 -17.68 -9.06 0.93
C LYS A 242 -16.50 -9.99 1.23
N GLN A 243 -15.59 -9.55 2.11
CA GLN A 243 -14.62 -10.43 2.76
C GLN A 243 -15.34 -11.21 3.88
N VAL A 244 -15.54 -12.50 3.67
CA VAL A 244 -16.29 -13.36 4.60
C VAL A 244 -15.36 -14.06 5.58
N ILE A 245 -14.26 -14.61 5.07
CA ILE A 245 -13.18 -15.24 5.85
C ILE A 245 -11.89 -14.46 5.58
N PRO A 246 -11.06 -14.08 6.57
CA PRO A 246 -9.81 -13.38 6.32
C PRO A 246 -8.89 -14.12 5.34
N GLN A 247 -8.27 -13.38 4.41
CA GLN A 247 -7.38 -13.96 3.39
C GLN A 247 -6.24 -14.79 4.03
N PHE A 248 -5.58 -14.24 5.06
CA PHE A 248 -4.47 -14.93 5.73
C PHE A 248 -4.88 -16.30 6.29
N PHE A 249 -6.13 -16.44 6.73
CA PHE A 249 -6.65 -17.68 7.29
C PHE A 249 -6.91 -18.70 6.19
N VAL A 250 -7.47 -18.27 5.05
CA VAL A 250 -7.67 -19.11 3.87
C VAL A 250 -6.35 -19.65 3.34
N GLU A 251 -5.28 -18.85 3.36
CA GLU A 251 -3.93 -19.29 2.97
C GLU A 251 -3.42 -20.44 3.85
N GLN A 252 -3.79 -20.49 5.14
CA GLN A 252 -3.40 -21.60 6.02
C GLN A 252 -4.11 -22.94 5.72
N LEU A 253 -5.22 -22.91 4.95
CA LEU A 253 -5.84 -24.14 4.43
C LEU A 253 -5.04 -24.76 3.28
N GLU A 254 -4.14 -23.99 2.65
CA GLU A 254 -3.39 -24.40 1.45
C GLU A 254 -1.92 -24.72 1.74
N THR A 255 -1.49 -24.45 2.97
CA THR A 255 -0.12 -24.65 3.43
C THR A 255 -0.07 -25.73 4.50
N LYS A 256 0.97 -26.56 4.47
CA LYS A 256 1.26 -27.50 5.56
C LYS A 256 1.56 -26.73 6.85
N GLN A 257 0.89 -27.11 7.93
CA GLN A 257 0.93 -26.46 9.26
C GLN A 257 1.50 -27.36 10.35
N THR A 258 1.93 -28.56 9.97
CA THR A 258 2.30 -29.68 10.84
C THR A 258 3.80 -29.92 10.89
N TYR A 259 4.60 -28.98 10.39
CA TYR A 259 6.06 -29.05 10.49
C TYR A 259 6.48 -29.16 11.97
N GLY A 260 7.36 -30.12 12.25
CA GLY A 260 7.83 -30.46 13.59
C GLY A 260 6.92 -31.38 14.39
N ALA A 261 5.69 -31.68 13.94
CA ALA A 261 4.78 -32.59 14.62
C ALA A 261 4.95 -34.03 14.13
N ARG A 262 5.17 -34.96 15.05
CA ARG A 262 5.23 -36.40 14.71
C ARG A 262 3.87 -36.91 14.31
N VAL A 263 3.80 -37.75 13.28
CA VAL A 263 2.54 -38.37 12.85
C VAL A 263 2.21 -39.58 13.73
N ASN A 264 0.99 -39.66 14.26
CA ASN A 264 0.46 -40.94 14.73
C ASN A 264 -0.30 -41.65 13.62
N TYR A 265 0.23 -42.81 13.21
CA TYR A 265 -0.36 -43.70 12.22
C TYR A 265 -1.44 -44.63 12.78
N ASN A 266 -1.43 -44.84 14.10
CA ASN A 266 -2.29 -45.77 14.82
C ASN A 266 -3.05 -45.03 15.93
N GLY A 267 -3.65 -43.88 15.60
CA GLY A 267 -4.44 -43.08 16.54
C GLY A 267 -5.74 -43.75 16.98
N PRO A 268 -6.31 -43.36 18.14
CA PRO A 268 -7.64 -43.80 18.54
C PRO A 268 -8.75 -43.32 17.59
N ASP A 269 -9.96 -43.86 17.78
CA ASP A 269 -11.17 -43.52 17.02
C ASP A 269 -11.00 -43.80 15.51
N ASP A 270 -11.17 -42.78 14.65
CA ASP A 270 -10.95 -42.82 13.20
C ASP A 270 -9.50 -42.43 12.81
N GLY A 271 -8.56 -42.49 13.76
CA GLY A 271 -7.20 -41.97 13.63
C GLY A 271 -6.18 -42.85 12.91
N ILE A 272 -6.64 -43.92 12.26
CA ILE A 272 -5.79 -44.74 11.39
C ILE A 272 -5.67 -44.05 10.04
N ILE A 273 -4.45 -43.66 9.68
CA ILE A 273 -4.16 -43.05 8.38
C ILE A 273 -3.39 -44.03 7.50
N ALA A 274 -3.85 -44.20 6.27
CA ALA A 274 -3.19 -45.03 5.25
C ALA A 274 -2.13 -44.21 4.49
N LEU A 275 -1.10 -43.75 5.21
CA LEU A 275 0.10 -43.12 4.66
C LEU A 275 1.33 -43.96 5.03
N ASP A 276 2.38 -43.88 4.21
CA ASP A 276 3.65 -44.54 4.52
C ASP A 276 4.45 -43.69 5.54
N PRO A 277 4.80 -44.22 6.72
CA PRO A 277 5.62 -43.52 7.71
C PRO A 277 6.99 -43.08 7.21
N GLN A 278 7.56 -43.75 6.21
CA GLN A 278 8.85 -43.38 5.64
C GLN A 278 8.74 -42.19 4.69
N GLU A 279 7.64 -42.11 3.93
CA GLU A 279 7.40 -41.01 2.98
C GLU A 279 6.82 -39.77 3.67
N PHE A 280 6.06 -39.95 4.75
CA PHE A 280 5.36 -38.89 5.46
C PHE A 280 5.77 -38.81 6.94
N PRO A 281 7.02 -38.44 7.26
CA PRO A 281 7.45 -38.26 8.66
C PRO A 281 6.63 -37.18 9.40
N GLU A 282 6.01 -36.27 8.65
CA GLU A 282 5.06 -35.25 9.07
C GLU A 282 3.81 -35.33 8.18
N ALA A 283 2.62 -35.07 8.73
CA ALA A 283 1.38 -35.20 7.97
C ALA A 283 1.25 -34.04 6.97
N PRO A 284 0.88 -34.24 5.70
CA PRO A 284 0.65 -33.16 4.75
C PRO A 284 -0.70 -32.49 5.02
N TYR A 285 -0.77 -31.67 6.08
CA TYR A 285 -2.02 -31.18 6.65
C TYR A 285 -1.94 -29.69 7.02
N GLY A 286 -2.96 -28.92 6.64
CA GLY A 286 -3.17 -27.51 6.97
C GLY A 286 -4.25 -27.32 8.04
N PHE A 287 -5.02 -26.22 7.94
CA PHE A 287 -6.20 -26.00 8.79
C PHE A 287 -7.35 -26.92 8.37
N MET A 288 -7.48 -28.07 9.03
CA MET A 288 -8.45 -29.14 8.78
C MET A 288 -8.59 -29.52 7.30
N THR A 289 -7.46 -29.54 6.61
CA THR A 289 -7.33 -29.74 5.17
C THR A 289 -6.07 -30.53 4.88
N TRP A 290 -6.12 -31.38 3.87
CA TRP A 290 -4.93 -32.02 3.32
C TRP A 290 -4.30 -31.10 2.27
N VAL A 291 -2.99 -31.16 2.10
CA VAL A 291 -2.24 -30.27 1.22
C VAL A 291 -1.21 -31.03 0.39
N ASN A 292 -0.79 -30.45 -0.74
CA ASN A 292 0.32 -30.92 -1.56
C ASN A 292 1.52 -29.96 -1.50
N THR A 293 1.64 -29.17 -0.42
CA THR A 293 2.63 -28.10 -0.27
C THR A 293 4.06 -28.57 -0.56
N ASP A 294 4.42 -29.76 -0.09
CA ASP A 294 5.76 -30.31 -0.29
C ASP A 294 5.88 -31.10 -1.62
N GLY A 295 4.75 -31.40 -2.28
CA GLY A 295 4.67 -32.21 -3.49
C GLY A 295 4.74 -33.72 -3.22
N ASP A 296 4.47 -34.14 -1.99
CA ASP A 296 4.60 -35.50 -1.47
C ASP A 296 3.32 -36.33 -1.68
N TYR A 297 2.13 -35.76 -1.47
CA TYR A 297 0.88 -36.51 -1.61
C TYR A 297 0.46 -36.73 -3.08
N TYR A 298 0.65 -35.73 -3.94
CA TYR A 298 0.47 -35.85 -5.39
C TYR A 298 1.78 -35.51 -6.10
N PRO A 299 2.75 -36.45 -6.12
CA PRO A 299 4.04 -36.23 -6.76
C PRO A 299 3.89 -35.81 -8.22
N GLY A 300 4.54 -34.71 -8.60
CA GLY A 300 4.49 -34.16 -9.96
C GLY A 300 3.26 -33.30 -10.29
N ALA A 301 2.26 -33.21 -9.41
CA ALA A 301 1.21 -32.20 -9.52
C ALA A 301 1.65 -30.88 -8.87
N ASP A 302 0.96 -29.80 -9.18
CA ASP A 302 1.27 -28.47 -8.64
C ASP A 302 1.16 -28.44 -7.09
N LYS A 303 2.08 -27.73 -6.45
CA LYS A 303 2.18 -27.69 -4.98
C LYS A 303 1.04 -26.90 -4.31
N ALA A 304 0.25 -26.15 -5.09
CA ALA A 304 -0.88 -25.37 -4.57
C ALA A 304 -2.18 -26.19 -4.40
N TRP A 305 -2.15 -27.51 -4.66
CA TRP A 305 -3.31 -28.36 -4.38
C TRP A 305 -3.55 -28.50 -2.88
N ALA A 306 -4.80 -28.26 -2.49
CA ALA A 306 -5.29 -28.56 -1.15
C ALA A 306 -6.73 -29.09 -1.24
N TRP A 307 -7.15 -29.85 -0.23
CA TRP A 307 -8.48 -30.46 -0.24
C TRP A 307 -9.03 -30.78 1.14
N GLY A 308 -10.35 -30.70 1.25
CA GLY A 308 -11.10 -31.36 2.32
C GLY A 308 -11.47 -32.78 1.88
N ALA A 309 -11.47 -33.75 2.82
CA ALA A 309 -11.83 -35.14 2.53
C ALA A 309 -12.66 -35.78 3.64
N GLY A 310 -13.59 -36.63 3.25
CA GLY A 310 -14.37 -37.51 4.13
C GLY A 310 -14.48 -38.94 3.62
N ALA A 311 -14.94 -39.83 4.51
CA ALA A 311 -15.22 -41.22 4.21
C ALA A 311 -16.25 -41.34 3.07
N GLY A 312 -16.16 -42.41 2.28
CA GLY A 312 -16.98 -42.56 1.07
C GLY A 312 -16.53 -41.68 -0.10
N GLY A 313 -15.34 -41.06 0.00
CA GLY A 313 -14.73 -40.28 -1.08
C GLY A 313 -15.38 -38.91 -1.31
N SER A 314 -16.03 -38.32 -0.29
CA SER A 314 -16.46 -36.92 -0.33
C SER A 314 -15.23 -36.02 -0.33
N ARG A 315 -14.97 -35.30 -1.42
CA ARG A 315 -13.79 -34.43 -1.55
C ARG A 315 -14.12 -33.12 -2.24
N VAL A 316 -13.54 -32.05 -1.73
CA VAL A 316 -13.42 -30.77 -2.44
C VAL A 316 -11.95 -30.47 -2.58
N LEU A 317 -11.43 -30.57 -3.81
CA LEU A 317 -10.07 -30.20 -4.14
C LEU A 317 -10.06 -28.82 -4.78
N TRP A 318 -9.05 -28.02 -4.47
CA TRP A 318 -8.85 -26.75 -5.14
C TRP A 318 -7.36 -26.51 -5.40
N ASN A 319 -7.10 -25.73 -6.45
CA ASN A 319 -5.78 -25.21 -6.75
C ASN A 319 -5.94 -23.74 -7.13
N HIS A 320 -5.45 -22.84 -6.28
CA HIS A 320 -5.63 -21.41 -6.49
C HIS A 320 -4.87 -20.90 -7.72
N LYS A 321 -3.65 -21.41 -7.95
CA LYS A 321 -2.77 -21.02 -9.05
C LYS A 321 -3.36 -21.39 -10.41
N ASN A 322 -4.00 -22.54 -10.47
CA ASN A 322 -4.72 -22.99 -11.65
C ASN A 322 -6.17 -22.45 -11.68
N GLY A 323 -6.77 -22.02 -10.57
CA GLY A 323 -8.15 -21.53 -10.59
C GLY A 323 -9.16 -22.66 -10.70
N ILE A 324 -8.84 -23.82 -10.11
CA ILE A 324 -9.64 -25.04 -10.15
C ILE A 324 -10.37 -25.24 -8.83
N VAL A 325 -11.62 -25.70 -8.92
CA VAL A 325 -12.33 -26.42 -7.85
C VAL A 325 -12.89 -27.72 -8.42
N PHE A 326 -12.67 -28.84 -7.73
CA PHE A 326 -13.26 -30.13 -8.04
C PHE A 326 -14.03 -30.63 -6.82
N ALA A 327 -15.34 -30.85 -6.95
CA ALA A 327 -16.17 -31.45 -5.91
C ALA A 327 -16.61 -32.84 -6.36
N GLY A 328 -16.54 -33.84 -5.48
CA GLY A 328 -17.00 -35.18 -5.83
C GLY A 328 -17.32 -36.05 -4.63
N PHE A 329 -18.15 -37.06 -4.87
CA PHE A 329 -18.38 -38.19 -3.97
C PHE A 329 -17.79 -39.44 -4.60
N GLY A 330 -17.26 -40.38 -3.81
CA GLY A 330 -16.57 -41.56 -4.33
C GLY A 330 -15.21 -41.28 -4.98
N VAL A 331 -14.58 -40.14 -4.66
CA VAL A 331 -13.23 -39.81 -5.17
C VAL A 331 -12.20 -40.76 -4.53
N PRO A 332 -11.34 -41.43 -5.33
CA PRO A 332 -10.31 -42.33 -4.82
C PRO A 332 -9.39 -41.67 -3.78
N SER A 333 -8.96 -42.45 -2.80
CA SER A 333 -8.08 -42.01 -1.71
C SER A 333 -6.65 -42.52 -1.84
N GLY A 334 -5.72 -41.83 -1.18
CA GLY A 334 -4.31 -42.17 -1.11
C GLY A 334 -3.42 -41.29 -2.00
N PRO A 335 -2.10 -41.26 -1.73
CA PRO A 335 -1.13 -40.62 -2.60
C PRO A 335 -1.16 -41.22 -4.01
N SER A 336 -0.93 -40.40 -5.04
CA SER A 336 -0.94 -40.88 -6.42
C SER A 336 -0.17 -39.95 -7.36
N SER A 337 0.50 -40.52 -8.36
CA SER A 337 1.16 -39.80 -9.46
C SER A 337 0.30 -39.68 -10.72
N ASP A 338 -0.93 -40.22 -10.71
CA ASP A 338 -1.90 -40.08 -11.81
C ASP A 338 -3.32 -39.85 -11.24
N GLY A 339 -3.40 -39.00 -10.22
CA GLY A 339 -4.65 -38.64 -9.55
C GLY A 339 -5.50 -37.64 -10.33
N ILE A 340 -6.66 -37.27 -9.76
CA ILE A 340 -7.50 -36.18 -10.29
C ILE A 340 -6.71 -34.88 -10.54
N PRO A 341 -5.80 -34.42 -9.63
CA PRO A 341 -4.91 -33.30 -9.89
C PRO A 341 -4.14 -33.38 -11.21
N HIS A 342 -3.45 -34.50 -11.46
CA HIS A 342 -2.66 -34.73 -12.67
C HIS A 342 -3.50 -34.72 -13.94
N ILE A 343 -4.67 -35.36 -13.90
CA ILE A 343 -5.59 -35.40 -15.04
C ILE A 343 -6.07 -34.01 -15.40
N ILE A 344 -6.48 -33.23 -14.40
CA ILE A 344 -6.93 -31.85 -14.59
C ILE A 344 -5.78 -31.01 -15.14
N GLU A 345 -4.60 -31.04 -14.51
CA GLU A 345 -3.44 -30.26 -14.94
C GLU A 345 -2.99 -30.58 -16.36
N SER A 346 -2.95 -31.87 -16.71
CA SER A 346 -2.58 -32.32 -18.05
C SER A 346 -3.52 -31.82 -19.15
N SER A 347 -4.69 -31.30 -18.78
CA SER A 347 -5.68 -30.75 -19.71
C SER A 347 -5.68 -29.23 -19.81
N ILE A 348 -5.04 -28.53 -18.86
CA ILE A 348 -4.92 -27.07 -18.92
C ILE A 348 -4.00 -26.71 -20.09
N ASP A 349 -4.43 -25.74 -20.90
CA ASP A 349 -3.62 -25.12 -21.96
C ASP A 349 -3.73 -23.59 -21.99
N GLY A 350 -4.70 -23.01 -21.27
CA GLY A 350 -4.84 -21.58 -21.05
C GLY A 350 -4.37 -21.11 -19.67
N LEU A 351 -3.93 -19.85 -19.61
CA LEU A 351 -3.60 -19.14 -18.37
C LEU A 351 -4.81 -19.06 -17.43
N ASN A 352 -4.56 -18.92 -16.13
CA ASN A 352 -5.62 -18.69 -15.15
C ASN A 352 -5.89 -17.19 -14.96
N PRO A 353 -6.90 -16.56 -15.58
CA PRO A 353 -7.17 -15.12 -15.42
C PRO A 353 -7.51 -14.66 -13.98
N LEU A 354 -7.64 -15.57 -13.01
CA LEU A 354 -7.76 -15.22 -11.59
C LEU A 354 -6.40 -14.97 -10.90
N VAL A 355 -5.31 -15.50 -11.47
CA VAL A 355 -3.93 -15.42 -10.96
C VAL A 355 -2.98 -14.84 -12.01
N ASP A 356 -3.16 -15.24 -13.27
CA ASP A 356 -2.54 -14.79 -14.51
C ASP A 356 -3.36 -13.71 -15.24
N ARG A 357 -4.08 -12.84 -14.52
CA ARG A 357 -4.24 -11.50 -15.09
C ARG A 357 -2.81 -11.07 -15.39
N VAL A 358 -2.47 -10.82 -16.65
CA VAL A 358 -1.26 -10.06 -17.00
C VAL A 358 -1.16 -8.98 -15.94
N ARG A 359 -0.20 -9.08 -15.00
CA ARG A 359 -0.34 -8.45 -13.67
C ARG A 359 -0.79 -7.00 -13.92
N ARG A 360 -2.03 -6.67 -13.55
CA ARG A 360 -2.60 -5.37 -13.94
C ARG A 360 -2.28 -4.40 -12.83
N PHE A 361 -1.44 -3.43 -13.15
CA PHE A 361 -1.10 -2.33 -12.25
C PHE A 361 -1.68 -1.05 -12.84
N ALA A 362 -2.11 -0.12 -11.99
CA ALA A 362 -2.34 1.23 -12.46
C ALA A 362 -0.99 1.90 -12.75
N LYS A 363 -0.95 2.78 -13.74
CA LYS A 363 0.18 3.72 -13.93
C LYS A 363 0.43 4.44 -12.61
N TRP A 364 1.70 4.70 -12.28
CA TRP A 364 2.15 5.30 -11.03
C TRP A 364 2.03 4.45 -9.76
N ALA A 365 1.20 3.40 -9.76
CA ALA A 365 1.05 2.53 -8.60
C ALA A 365 2.31 1.66 -8.40
N PRO A 366 2.65 1.31 -7.15
CA PRO A 366 3.83 0.51 -6.87
C PRO A 366 3.69 -0.91 -7.45
N ILE A 367 4.74 -1.36 -8.11
CA ILE A 367 4.90 -2.70 -8.68
C ILE A 367 6.06 -3.38 -7.97
N GLU A 368 5.75 -4.37 -7.12
CA GLU A 368 6.77 -5.16 -6.44
C GLU A 368 6.90 -6.55 -7.07
N ILE A 369 8.14 -6.96 -7.34
CA ILE A 369 8.47 -8.30 -7.83
C ILE A 369 9.50 -8.90 -6.87
N ALA A 370 9.19 -10.10 -6.36
CA ALA A 370 10.08 -10.86 -5.50
C ALA A 370 10.75 -12.00 -6.29
N PHE A 371 12.00 -12.26 -5.97
CA PHE A 371 12.84 -13.31 -6.53
C PHE A 371 13.37 -14.19 -5.39
N ALA A 372 13.41 -15.50 -5.61
CA ALA A 372 14.06 -16.43 -4.71
C ALA A 372 15.56 -16.46 -5.06
N GLY A 373 16.38 -15.90 -4.18
CA GLY A 373 17.83 -15.86 -4.29
C GLY A 373 18.51 -16.93 -3.43
N PRO A 374 19.80 -16.75 -3.12
CA PRO A 374 20.50 -17.63 -2.18
C PRO A 374 19.89 -17.57 -0.77
N PRO A 375 19.73 -18.71 -0.07
CA PRO A 375 19.46 -18.69 1.37
C PRO A 375 20.59 -17.96 2.10
N SER A 376 20.24 -16.87 2.77
CA SER A 376 21.19 -15.95 3.36
C SER A 376 20.83 -15.63 4.81
N ARG A 377 21.86 -15.26 5.57
CA ARG A 377 21.69 -14.65 6.88
C ARG A 377 22.04 -13.18 6.75
N GLY A 378 21.16 -12.28 7.17
CA GLY A 378 21.41 -10.85 7.00
C GLY A 378 22.51 -10.29 7.90
N ARG A 379 23.08 -11.09 8.82
CA ARG A 379 24.34 -10.83 9.55
C ARG A 379 25.52 -11.72 9.12
N GLY A 380 25.30 -12.60 8.15
CA GLY A 380 26.24 -13.67 7.81
C GLY A 380 27.04 -13.39 6.54
N GLU A 381 28.00 -14.29 6.30
CA GLU A 381 28.80 -14.34 5.08
C GLU A 381 28.32 -15.46 4.15
N PRO A 382 28.24 -15.23 2.83
CA PRO A 382 28.48 -13.96 2.14
C PRO A 382 27.40 -12.91 2.45
N ASN A 383 27.79 -11.63 2.54
CA ASN A 383 26.86 -10.53 2.79
C ASN A 383 25.76 -10.45 1.70
N PRO A 384 24.47 -10.68 2.04
CA PRO A 384 23.39 -10.68 1.06
C PRO A 384 23.10 -9.29 0.47
N PHE A 385 23.43 -8.21 1.19
CA PHE A 385 23.29 -6.83 0.69
C PHE A 385 24.35 -6.47 -0.35
N ALA A 386 25.39 -7.30 -0.52
CA ALA A 386 26.40 -7.14 -1.56
C ALA A 386 25.99 -7.82 -2.88
N VAL A 387 24.98 -8.69 -2.86
CA VAL A 387 24.54 -9.43 -4.04
C VAL A 387 23.84 -8.48 -5.01
N SER A 388 24.40 -8.34 -6.21
CA SER A 388 23.85 -7.47 -7.24
C SER A 388 22.49 -7.97 -7.72
N LEU A 389 21.52 -7.07 -7.86
CA LEU A 389 20.28 -7.33 -8.60
C LEU A 389 19.84 -6.03 -9.26
N ASP A 390 19.81 -6.00 -10.58
CA ASP A 390 19.10 -4.99 -11.36
C ASP A 390 17.95 -5.67 -12.10
N VAL A 391 16.88 -4.93 -12.38
CA VAL A 391 15.80 -5.41 -13.24
C VAL A 391 15.56 -4.40 -14.36
N LEU A 392 15.68 -4.88 -15.59
CA LEU A 392 15.42 -4.11 -16.80
C LEU A 392 13.94 -4.22 -17.15
N PHE A 393 13.19 -3.13 -16.95
CA PHE A 393 11.81 -2.99 -17.40
C PHE A 393 11.79 -2.37 -18.80
N THR A 394 10.95 -2.89 -19.70
CA THR A 394 10.73 -2.30 -21.03
C THR A 394 9.24 -2.01 -21.21
N GLY A 395 8.94 -0.74 -21.50
CA GLY A 395 7.58 -0.24 -21.73
C GLY A 395 7.09 -0.47 -23.16
N PRO A 396 5.79 -0.23 -23.41
CA PRO A 396 5.19 -0.42 -24.72
C PRO A 396 5.77 0.51 -25.80
N GLY A 397 6.17 1.74 -25.46
CA GLY A 397 6.89 2.65 -26.34
C GLY A 397 8.37 2.30 -26.58
N GLY A 398 8.90 1.27 -25.92
CA GLY A 398 10.31 0.84 -26.01
C GLY A 398 11.24 1.47 -24.97
N THR A 399 10.75 2.42 -24.16
CA THR A 399 11.49 3.00 -23.03
C THR A 399 11.97 1.91 -22.08
N GLN A 400 13.20 2.03 -21.59
CA GLN A 400 13.81 1.08 -20.67
C GLN A 400 14.19 1.72 -19.34
N TYR A 401 13.89 1.03 -18.24
CA TYR A 401 14.32 1.39 -16.90
C TYR A 401 15.19 0.27 -16.33
N ARG A 402 16.41 0.61 -15.91
CA ARG A 402 17.26 -0.27 -15.11
C ARG A 402 17.05 0.08 -13.65
N VAL A 403 16.34 -0.80 -12.93
CA VAL A 403 15.92 -0.51 -11.56
C VAL A 403 16.69 -1.39 -10.58
N PRO A 404 17.36 -0.82 -9.55
CA PRO A 404 18.06 -1.63 -8.57
C PRO A 404 17.07 -2.41 -7.69
N GLY A 405 17.35 -3.70 -7.52
CA GLY A 405 16.73 -4.55 -6.50
C GLY A 405 17.53 -4.58 -5.20
N PHE A 406 16.95 -5.20 -4.17
CA PHE A 406 17.49 -5.25 -2.81
C PHE A 406 17.17 -6.58 -2.12
N TYR A 407 17.97 -6.96 -1.12
CA TYR A 407 17.70 -8.10 -0.24
C TYR A 407 16.65 -7.73 0.82
N ASP A 408 15.70 -8.63 1.06
CA ASP A 408 14.58 -8.40 1.98
C ASP A 408 14.33 -9.56 2.95
N GLY A 409 15.36 -10.38 3.22
CA GLY A 409 15.28 -11.49 4.17
C GLY A 409 14.25 -12.53 3.77
N ASP A 410 13.22 -12.75 4.60
CA ASP A 410 12.09 -13.64 4.30
C ASP A 410 10.94 -12.95 3.52
N GLY A 411 11.13 -11.67 3.20
CA GLY A 411 10.13 -10.82 2.55
C GLY A 411 9.00 -10.36 3.48
N ARG A 412 9.07 -10.67 4.78
CA ARG A 412 8.05 -10.39 5.83
C ARG A 412 8.64 -9.67 7.04
N GLY A 413 9.87 -9.17 6.94
CA GLY A 413 10.53 -8.37 7.97
C GLY A 413 11.52 -9.17 8.83
N SER A 414 11.70 -10.47 8.59
CA SER A 414 12.86 -11.19 9.13
C SER A 414 14.12 -10.77 8.36
N LEU A 415 15.25 -10.69 9.07
CA LEU A 415 16.55 -10.37 8.49
C LEU A 415 17.17 -11.54 7.70
N ASP A 416 16.81 -12.78 8.05
CA ASP A 416 17.31 -14.00 7.42
C ASP A 416 16.26 -14.57 6.46
N GLY A 417 16.71 -15.02 5.28
CA GLY A 417 15.85 -15.62 4.27
C GLY A 417 16.50 -15.65 2.89
N ASP A 418 15.68 -15.84 1.87
CA ASP A 418 16.10 -16.03 0.48
C ASP A 418 15.37 -15.09 -0.48
N VAL A 419 14.81 -13.98 0.00
CA VAL A 419 13.97 -13.07 -0.79
C VAL A 419 14.74 -11.82 -1.20
N TRP A 420 14.80 -11.58 -2.50
CA TRP A 420 15.19 -10.30 -3.10
C TRP A 420 13.97 -9.67 -3.76
N LYS A 421 13.92 -8.35 -3.78
CA LYS A 421 12.80 -7.59 -4.35
C LYS A 421 13.30 -6.49 -5.28
N VAL A 422 12.46 -6.13 -6.24
CA VAL A 422 12.55 -4.86 -6.97
C VAL A 422 11.21 -4.15 -6.87
N ARG A 423 11.26 -2.81 -6.82
CA ARG A 423 10.08 -1.97 -6.85
C ARG A 423 10.13 -1.02 -8.03
N PHE A 424 9.04 -0.97 -8.79
CA PHE A 424 8.93 -0.20 -10.02
C PHE A 424 7.63 0.60 -10.05
N SER A 425 7.68 1.78 -10.66
CA SER A 425 6.49 2.59 -10.96
C SER A 425 6.45 2.92 -12.44
N ALA A 426 5.53 2.28 -13.13
CA ALA A 426 5.38 2.39 -14.57
C ALA A 426 4.74 3.71 -14.96
N ASP A 427 5.25 4.30 -16.04
CA ASP A 427 4.92 5.64 -16.49
C ASP A 427 4.11 5.71 -17.78
N GLU A 428 3.82 4.55 -18.36
CA GLU A 428 3.07 4.40 -19.59
C GLU A 428 2.07 3.26 -19.44
N THR A 429 0.85 3.43 -19.97
CA THR A 429 -0.13 2.36 -20.03
C THR A 429 0.19 1.39 -21.17
N GLY A 430 -0.22 0.13 -21.02
CA GLY A 430 0.01 -0.92 -22.02
C GLY A 430 0.83 -2.09 -21.49
N HIS A 431 1.49 -2.81 -22.39
CA HIS A 431 2.19 -4.05 -22.07
C HIS A 431 3.65 -3.81 -21.73
N TRP A 432 4.04 -4.23 -20.54
CA TRP A 432 5.40 -4.14 -20.03
C TRP A 432 6.01 -5.54 -19.92
N LYS A 433 7.33 -5.61 -20.06
CA LYS A 433 8.14 -6.79 -19.77
C LYS A 433 9.29 -6.43 -18.85
N TYR A 434 9.80 -7.42 -18.12
CA TYR A 434 11.02 -7.27 -17.33
C TYR A 434 11.97 -8.44 -17.50
N VAL A 435 13.25 -8.20 -17.28
CA VAL A 435 14.31 -9.22 -17.17
C VAL A 435 15.26 -8.81 -16.03
N SER A 436 15.53 -9.71 -15.08
CA SER A 436 16.52 -9.48 -14.02
C SER A 436 17.95 -9.72 -14.52
N GLN A 437 18.89 -9.03 -13.87
CA GLN A 437 20.32 -9.10 -14.13
C GLN A 437 21.06 -9.21 -12.79
N SER A 438 21.85 -10.26 -12.62
CA SER A 438 22.59 -10.52 -11.38
C SER A 438 23.84 -11.36 -11.65
N ASP A 439 24.86 -11.18 -10.83
CA ASP A 439 26.00 -12.10 -10.77
C ASP A 439 25.65 -13.45 -10.10
N ASP A 440 24.51 -13.53 -9.37
CA ASP A 440 24.00 -14.78 -8.82
C ASP A 440 22.99 -15.44 -9.78
N ALA A 441 23.30 -16.67 -10.20
CA ALA A 441 22.48 -17.42 -11.16
C ALA A 441 21.04 -17.70 -10.69
N ARG A 442 20.75 -17.62 -9.38
CA ARG A 442 19.38 -17.78 -8.84
C ARG A 442 18.55 -16.52 -9.07
N LEU A 443 19.19 -15.37 -9.24
CA LEU A 443 18.55 -14.07 -9.44
C LEU A 443 18.65 -13.58 -10.88
N ASP A 444 19.55 -14.12 -11.69
CA ASP A 444 19.77 -13.71 -13.08
C ASP A 444 18.75 -14.28 -14.07
N GLY A 445 18.44 -13.51 -15.12
CA GLY A 445 17.67 -14.00 -16.28
C GLY A 445 16.19 -14.27 -16.04
N HIS A 446 15.64 -13.98 -14.85
CA HIS A 446 14.20 -14.10 -14.59
C HIS A 446 13.46 -13.06 -15.38
N SER A 447 12.39 -13.47 -16.07
CA SER A 447 11.61 -12.56 -16.90
C SER A 447 10.12 -12.71 -16.70
N GLY A 448 9.38 -11.66 -17.01
CA GLY A 448 7.93 -11.68 -16.95
C GLY A 448 7.29 -10.54 -17.72
N LYS A 449 5.96 -10.57 -17.76
CA LYS A 449 5.13 -9.57 -18.46
C LYS A 449 3.99 -9.11 -17.57
N PHE A 450 3.63 -7.84 -17.67
CA PHE A 450 2.53 -7.23 -16.95
C PHE A 450 1.86 -6.14 -17.78
N THR A 451 0.70 -5.65 -17.34
CA THR A 451 -0.08 -4.65 -18.08
C THR A 451 -0.34 -3.48 -17.14
N VAL A 452 -0.13 -2.29 -17.66
CA VAL A 452 -0.38 -1.04 -16.94
C VAL A 452 -1.64 -0.41 -17.50
N THR A 453 -2.59 -0.09 -16.63
CA THR A 453 -3.82 0.64 -16.97
C THR A 453 -3.73 2.08 -16.50
N GLU A 454 -4.68 2.92 -16.89
CA GLU A 454 -4.78 4.25 -16.29
C GLU A 454 -4.99 4.17 -14.77
N PRO A 455 -4.54 5.20 -14.02
CA PRO A 455 -4.90 5.34 -12.61
C PRO A 455 -6.42 5.37 -12.46
N PRO A 456 -6.99 4.74 -11.42
CA PRO A 456 -8.42 4.87 -11.15
C PRO A 456 -8.77 6.33 -10.83
N GLU A 457 -10.01 6.75 -11.11
CA GLU A 457 -10.46 8.13 -10.86
C GLU A 457 -10.23 8.58 -9.40
N ASN A 458 -10.35 7.64 -8.45
CA ASN A 458 -10.13 7.87 -7.02
C ASN A 458 -8.70 7.52 -6.54
N ALA A 459 -7.72 7.48 -7.44
CA ALA A 459 -6.32 7.25 -7.06
C ALA A 459 -5.88 8.26 -5.98
N PRO A 460 -5.25 7.81 -4.89
CA PRO A 460 -4.80 8.70 -3.82
C PRO A 460 -3.77 9.71 -4.32
N ALA A 461 -3.94 10.99 -3.96
CA ALA A 461 -3.07 12.14 -4.23
C ALA A 461 -2.01 11.91 -5.33
N PHE A 462 -0.75 11.63 -4.98
CA PHE A 462 0.34 11.59 -5.97
C PHE A 462 0.28 10.41 -6.94
N TYR A 463 -0.38 9.29 -6.58
CA TYR A 463 -0.60 8.17 -7.49
C TYR A 463 -1.56 8.51 -8.64
N ARG A 464 -2.32 9.61 -8.53
CA ARG A 464 -3.10 10.15 -9.64
C ARG A 464 -2.22 10.88 -10.66
N TRP A 465 -1.21 11.61 -10.18
CA TRP A 465 -0.45 12.57 -10.98
C TRP A 465 0.91 12.07 -11.45
N GLY A 466 1.45 11.03 -10.81
CA GLY A 466 2.70 10.41 -11.19
C GLY A 466 3.93 11.12 -10.66
N ARG A 467 5.02 11.06 -11.42
CA ARG A 467 6.34 11.53 -10.99
C ARG A 467 6.36 13.04 -10.74
N LEU A 468 6.91 13.49 -9.62
CA LEU A 468 7.24 14.90 -9.40
C LEU A 468 8.62 15.20 -10.00
N GLU A 469 8.68 16.13 -10.95
CA GLU A 469 9.84 16.32 -11.81
C GLU A 469 10.27 17.78 -11.90
N TYR A 470 11.56 17.98 -12.08
CA TYR A 470 12.07 19.26 -12.56
C TYR A 470 11.95 19.31 -14.09
N THR A 471 11.25 20.32 -14.61
CA THR A 471 10.95 20.46 -16.05
C THR A 471 11.56 21.71 -16.67
N GLY A 472 12.38 22.44 -15.91
CA GLY A 472 13.02 23.68 -16.34
C GLY A 472 14.09 23.45 -17.41
N THR A 473 14.06 24.31 -18.41
CA THR A 473 15.09 24.44 -19.45
C THR A 473 15.50 25.90 -19.57
N ALA A 474 16.58 26.19 -20.30
CA ALA A 474 16.98 27.58 -20.55
C ALA A 474 15.91 28.33 -21.37
N GLU A 475 15.17 27.60 -22.21
CA GLU A 475 14.17 28.15 -23.12
C GLU A 475 12.83 28.41 -22.43
N ASN A 476 12.35 27.46 -21.62
CA ASN A 476 11.03 27.58 -20.99
C ASN A 476 11.01 28.40 -19.70
N ASN A 477 12.17 28.65 -19.08
CA ASN A 477 12.32 29.44 -17.85
C ASN A 477 11.47 28.95 -16.66
N ILE A 478 10.99 27.71 -16.68
CA ILE A 478 10.25 27.10 -15.57
C ILE A 478 11.19 26.94 -14.37
N ARG A 479 10.71 27.31 -13.19
CA ARG A 479 11.44 27.30 -11.92
C ARG A 479 10.68 26.63 -10.77
N TYR A 480 9.74 25.78 -11.14
CA TYR A 480 8.91 25.00 -10.22
C TYR A 480 8.92 23.54 -10.64
N LEU A 481 8.71 22.65 -9.67
CA LEU A 481 8.50 21.25 -9.96
C LEU A 481 7.10 21.02 -10.54
N LYS A 482 6.94 19.94 -11.30
CA LYS A 482 5.67 19.58 -11.92
C LYS A 482 5.44 18.09 -11.80
N PHE A 483 4.21 17.69 -11.47
CA PHE A 483 3.81 16.31 -11.63
C PHE A 483 3.63 15.97 -13.11
N ARG A 484 4.21 14.86 -13.58
CA ARG A 484 4.23 14.50 -14.99
C ARG A 484 2.85 14.58 -15.66
N ASP A 485 1.84 13.94 -15.05
CA ASP A 485 0.45 13.96 -15.51
C ASP A 485 -0.44 14.96 -14.73
N GLY A 486 0.17 15.76 -13.85
CA GLY A 486 -0.54 16.64 -12.93
C GLY A 486 -0.11 18.10 -13.00
N PRO A 487 -0.48 18.88 -11.98
CA PRO A 487 -0.21 20.31 -11.93
C PRO A 487 1.27 20.60 -11.62
N TYR A 488 1.65 21.87 -11.79
CA TYR A 488 2.84 22.41 -11.14
C TYR A 488 2.67 22.35 -9.63
N TRP A 489 3.76 22.11 -8.93
CA TRP A 489 3.79 21.92 -7.49
C TRP A 489 4.51 23.09 -6.82
N LEU A 490 3.81 23.78 -5.92
CA LEU A 490 4.38 24.83 -5.09
C LEU A 490 4.65 24.27 -3.69
N LYS A 491 5.92 24.25 -3.27
CA LYS A 491 6.33 23.73 -1.96
C LYS A 491 5.88 24.68 -0.84
N ALA A 492 5.16 24.11 0.12
CA ALA A 492 4.95 24.63 1.47
C ALA A 492 5.44 23.53 2.44
N GLY A 493 6.68 23.67 2.91
CA GLY A 493 7.36 22.62 3.65
C GLY A 493 7.36 22.77 5.16
N CYS A 494 7.55 21.64 5.83
CA CYS A 494 7.91 21.51 7.24
C CYS A 494 9.34 20.97 7.32
N ASP A 495 10.18 21.62 8.11
CA ASP A 495 11.56 21.20 8.39
C ASP A 495 11.66 20.67 9.82
N ASP A 496 11.88 19.36 10.00
CA ASP A 496 12.18 18.71 11.29
C ASP A 496 13.30 17.68 11.05
N PRO A 497 14.54 18.16 10.87
CA PRO A 497 15.61 17.35 10.29
C PRO A 497 15.86 16.05 11.06
N GLU A 498 16.10 16.14 12.35
CA GLU A 498 16.82 15.11 13.11
C GLU A 498 15.90 14.09 13.78
N ASN A 499 14.63 14.44 13.97
CA ASN A 499 13.81 13.83 15.03
C ASN A 499 12.72 12.89 14.51
N PHE A 500 12.23 13.14 13.29
CA PHE A 500 10.98 12.53 12.83
C PHE A 500 11.07 11.00 12.67
N LEU A 501 12.21 10.50 12.17
CA LEU A 501 12.47 9.05 12.07
C LEU A 501 13.11 8.46 13.34
N GLY A 502 13.50 9.31 14.28
CA GLY A 502 14.16 8.97 15.54
C GLY A 502 13.22 8.47 16.64
N GLY A 503 13.74 8.43 17.86
CA GLY A 503 13.13 7.85 19.06
C GLY A 503 12.27 8.79 19.90
N TYR A 504 12.04 10.02 19.46
CA TYR A 504 11.30 11.07 20.16
C TYR A 504 9.87 10.68 20.52
N ASP A 505 9.37 11.09 21.69
CA ASP A 505 8.10 10.59 22.21
C ASP A 505 6.91 10.94 21.34
N ASN A 506 6.92 12.07 20.66
CA ASN A 506 5.86 12.43 19.71
C ASN A 506 5.97 11.72 18.35
N TYR A 507 7.07 11.00 18.07
CA TYR A 507 7.30 10.33 16.78
C TYR A 507 7.76 8.87 16.89
N ASN A 508 7.90 8.30 18.10
CA ASN A 508 8.47 6.97 18.33
C ASN A 508 7.63 5.77 17.85
N THR A 509 6.45 6.03 17.28
CA THR A 509 5.61 4.98 16.65
C THR A 509 5.12 5.44 15.29
N LEU A 510 4.91 4.47 14.40
CA LEU A 510 4.37 4.75 13.07
C LEU A 510 3.01 5.46 13.13
N ALA A 511 2.14 5.11 14.09
CA ALA A 511 0.85 5.76 14.26
C ALA A 511 0.98 7.25 14.58
N LYS A 512 1.91 7.62 15.46
CA LYS A 512 2.18 9.02 15.81
C LYS A 512 2.78 9.80 14.63
N ARG A 513 3.71 9.20 13.88
CA ARG A 513 4.25 9.79 12.64
C ARG A 513 3.14 10.05 11.62
N LYS A 514 2.26 9.06 11.37
CA LYS A 514 1.11 9.22 10.47
C LYS A 514 0.16 10.33 10.95
N ALA A 515 -0.07 10.45 12.26
CA ALA A 515 -0.89 11.53 12.81
C ALA A 515 -0.26 12.92 12.60
N ALA A 516 1.07 13.05 12.68
CA ALA A 516 1.77 14.29 12.35
C ALA A 516 1.64 14.64 10.86
N ILE A 517 1.76 13.65 9.96
CA ILE A 517 1.52 13.84 8.51
C ILE A 517 0.08 14.29 8.25
N ASP A 518 -0.91 13.64 8.87
CA ASP A 518 -2.32 14.04 8.73
C ASP A 518 -2.54 15.47 9.22
N TYR A 519 -1.90 15.84 10.33
CA TYR A 519 -1.98 17.17 10.90
C TYR A 519 -1.48 18.23 9.93
N LEU A 520 -0.25 18.06 9.42
CA LEU A 520 0.41 18.97 8.48
C LEU A 520 -0.35 19.06 7.16
N ALA A 521 -0.74 17.91 6.58
CA ALA A 521 -1.50 17.85 5.33
C ALA A 521 -2.84 18.57 5.44
N ALA A 522 -3.54 18.47 6.58
CA ALA A 522 -4.79 19.18 6.82
C ALA A 522 -4.63 20.71 6.94
N ARG A 523 -3.39 21.22 6.99
CA ARG A 523 -3.08 22.66 6.95
C ARG A 523 -2.47 23.12 5.63
N GLY A 524 -2.31 22.22 4.66
CA GLY A 524 -1.81 22.56 3.33
C GLY A 524 -0.30 22.44 3.19
N ILE A 525 0.38 21.89 4.20
CA ILE A 525 1.80 21.53 4.12
C ILE A 525 1.93 20.28 3.25
N ASN A 526 2.84 20.32 2.28
CA ASN A 526 2.97 19.30 1.24
C ASN A 526 4.40 18.80 1.02
N SER A 527 5.36 19.25 1.84
CA SER A 527 6.73 18.74 1.87
C SER A 527 7.13 18.52 3.32
N PHE A 528 7.95 17.50 3.55
CA PHE A 528 8.56 17.27 4.84
C PHE A 528 10.02 16.90 4.66
N TYR A 529 10.92 17.78 5.10
CA TYR A 529 12.36 17.53 5.26
C TYR A 529 12.57 16.45 6.31
N ILE A 530 13.24 15.36 5.94
CA ILE A 530 13.43 14.18 6.79
C ILE A 530 14.87 13.67 6.63
N MET A 531 15.61 13.60 7.74
CA MET A 531 16.92 12.97 7.75
C MET A 531 16.80 11.44 7.70
N THR A 532 17.74 10.79 7.00
CA THR A 532 17.81 9.32 6.93
C THR A 532 19.09 8.75 7.53
N HIS A 533 20.03 9.59 7.97
CA HIS A 533 21.23 9.22 8.70
C HIS A 533 21.78 10.40 9.52
N ASN A 534 21.80 10.26 10.84
CA ASN A 534 22.46 11.21 11.76
C ASN A 534 23.42 10.51 12.74
N VAL A 535 23.79 9.25 12.49
CA VAL A 535 24.60 8.51 13.46
C VAL A 535 25.96 9.17 13.63
N GLY A 536 26.31 9.52 14.86
CA GLY A 536 27.55 10.24 15.20
C GLY A 536 27.44 11.77 15.20
N GLY A 537 26.39 12.32 14.58
CA GLY A 537 26.10 13.75 14.51
C GLY A 537 25.15 14.21 15.62
N ASP A 538 24.15 15.01 15.25
CA ASP A 538 23.11 15.45 16.18
C ASP A 538 22.04 14.35 16.39
N ASP A 539 21.58 14.23 17.63
CA ASP A 539 20.63 13.23 18.18
C ASP A 539 20.97 11.73 18.04
N ARG A 540 21.71 11.33 16.99
CA ARG A 540 22.39 10.04 16.84
C ARG A 540 21.46 8.84 16.98
N ASP A 541 20.27 8.90 16.41
CA ASP A 541 19.22 7.89 16.57
C ASP A 541 18.52 7.47 15.26
N VAL A 542 18.91 8.08 14.12
CA VAL A 542 18.42 7.75 12.78
C VAL A 542 19.55 7.14 11.94
N TRP A 543 19.33 5.91 11.47
CA TRP A 543 20.20 5.22 10.52
C TRP A 543 19.47 4.06 9.83
N PRO A 544 19.87 3.70 8.60
CA PRO A 544 19.30 2.56 7.87
C PRO A 544 19.96 1.22 8.20
N TRP A 545 21.16 1.25 8.81
CA TRP A 545 21.97 0.05 9.06
C TRP A 545 21.46 -0.80 10.23
N LEU A 546 21.95 -2.02 10.29
CA LEU A 546 21.64 -2.96 11.35
C LEU A 546 22.31 -2.57 12.67
N GLY A 547 21.53 -2.53 13.75
CA GLY A 547 22.02 -2.21 15.09
C GLY A 547 21.00 -1.42 15.89
N GLU A 548 20.93 -1.69 17.20
CA GLU A 548 20.07 -0.95 18.14
C GLU A 548 20.80 0.25 18.75
N THR A 549 22.12 0.30 18.61
CA THR A 549 22.96 1.40 19.09
C THR A 549 23.75 2.07 17.95
N PRO A 550 24.14 3.34 18.10
CA PRO A 550 25.01 4.03 17.14
C PRO A 550 26.28 3.25 16.79
N ARG A 551 26.90 2.62 17.80
CA ARG A 551 28.13 1.83 17.62
C ARG A 551 27.90 0.61 16.73
N GLU A 552 26.80 -0.10 16.93
CA GLU A 552 26.44 -1.25 16.10
C GLU A 552 26.11 -0.81 14.68
N ALA A 553 25.35 0.28 14.53
CA ALA A 553 25.02 0.85 13.24
C ALA A 553 26.26 1.22 12.43
N MET A 554 27.22 1.92 13.05
CA MET A 554 28.49 2.27 12.40
C MET A 554 29.30 1.02 12.01
N ALA A 555 29.32 -0.02 12.85
CA ALA A 555 30.00 -1.28 12.55
C ALA A 555 29.36 -2.01 11.35
N ASN A 556 28.07 -1.83 11.11
CA ASN A 556 27.33 -2.41 9.98
C ASN A 556 27.12 -1.41 8.83
N GLY A 557 27.68 -0.21 8.89
CA GLY A 557 27.48 0.82 7.86
C GLY A 557 28.66 0.99 6.90
N GLY A 558 29.82 0.43 7.22
CA GLY A 558 31.07 0.59 6.47
C GLY A 558 31.11 -0.13 5.13
N SER A 559 32.31 -0.50 4.65
CA SER A 559 32.52 -1.14 3.33
C SER A 559 31.77 -2.45 3.12
N ASP A 560 31.33 -3.09 4.20
CA ASP A 560 30.53 -4.31 4.18
C ASP A 560 29.15 -4.04 4.81
N ALA A 561 28.41 -3.05 4.29
CA ALA A 561 27.21 -2.58 4.97
C ALA A 561 26.10 -3.65 5.03
N HIS A 562 25.45 -3.74 6.19
CA HIS A 562 24.27 -4.56 6.47
C HIS A 562 23.11 -3.65 6.92
N PHE A 563 21.95 -3.79 6.27
CA PHE A 563 20.79 -2.93 6.51
C PHE A 563 19.76 -3.57 7.45
N ASP A 564 19.02 -2.72 8.17
CA ASP A 564 17.87 -3.14 8.98
C ASP A 564 16.61 -3.20 8.09
N VAL A 565 16.33 -4.40 7.56
CA VAL A 565 15.20 -4.63 6.65
C VAL A 565 13.85 -4.26 7.28
N ALA A 566 13.68 -4.50 8.59
CA ALA A 566 12.43 -4.23 9.30
C ALA A 566 12.23 -2.73 9.54
N LYS A 567 13.30 -2.00 9.84
CA LYS A 567 13.27 -0.53 9.94
C LYS A 567 12.96 0.11 8.59
N LEU A 568 13.64 -0.32 7.52
CA LEU A 568 13.40 0.21 6.19
C LEU A 568 12.00 -0.13 5.65
N ALA A 569 11.42 -1.28 6.03
CA ALA A 569 10.03 -1.60 5.74
C ALA A 569 9.05 -0.64 6.46
N ARG A 570 9.35 -0.23 7.70
CA ARG A 570 8.53 0.78 8.41
C ARG A 570 8.65 2.17 7.78
N TRP A 571 9.84 2.56 7.32
CA TRP A 571 10.04 3.81 6.57
C TRP A 571 9.26 3.78 5.26
N ARG A 572 9.29 2.64 4.55
CA ARG A 572 8.48 2.44 3.34
C ARG A 572 7.00 2.68 3.60
N GLU A 573 6.44 2.06 4.63
CA GLU A 573 5.01 2.23 4.95
C GLU A 573 4.65 3.69 5.26
N LEU A 574 5.54 4.41 5.94
CA LEU A 574 5.37 5.84 6.23
C LEU A 574 5.42 6.69 4.95
N PHE A 575 6.41 6.48 4.09
CA PHE A 575 6.57 7.27 2.87
C PHE A 575 5.45 7.02 1.88
N GLU A 576 4.97 5.78 1.72
CA GLU A 576 3.76 5.49 0.95
C GLU A 576 2.53 6.21 1.52
N TYR A 577 2.41 6.26 2.85
CA TYR A 577 1.33 7.01 3.49
C TYR A 577 1.40 8.49 3.15
N MET A 578 2.59 9.11 3.21
CA MET A 578 2.80 10.50 2.81
C MET A 578 2.34 10.77 1.36
N GLN A 579 2.62 9.84 0.43
CA GLN A 579 2.11 9.94 -0.96
C GLN A 579 0.59 10.01 -1.02
N THR A 580 -0.12 9.24 -0.19
CA THR A 580 -1.60 9.25 -0.15
C THR A 580 -2.18 10.52 0.45
N LYS A 581 -1.37 11.27 1.20
CA LYS A 581 -1.75 12.52 1.86
C LYS A 581 -1.32 13.77 1.10
N GLY A 582 -0.61 13.60 -0.01
CA GLY A 582 -0.09 14.72 -0.78
C GLY A 582 1.06 15.43 -0.10
N VAL A 583 1.86 14.69 0.68
CA VAL A 583 3.09 15.19 1.32
C VAL A 583 4.30 14.49 0.69
N VAL A 584 5.25 15.28 0.18
CA VAL A 584 6.49 14.81 -0.43
C VAL A 584 7.51 14.52 0.66
N PRO A 585 8.02 13.29 0.79
CA PRO A 585 9.22 13.03 1.57
C PRO A 585 10.39 13.74 0.89
N TYR A 586 11.02 14.65 1.62
CA TYR A 586 12.21 15.35 1.17
C TYR A 586 13.38 14.82 1.99
N LEU A 587 14.10 13.86 1.41
CA LEU A 587 15.09 13.08 2.12
C LEU A 587 16.43 13.80 2.13
N VAL A 588 16.87 14.15 3.32
CA VAL A 588 18.24 14.61 3.56
C VAL A 588 19.06 13.39 3.97
N LEU A 589 20.10 13.14 3.17
CA LEU A 589 20.78 11.86 3.17
C LEU A 589 21.79 11.73 4.32
N GLU A 590 22.26 12.84 4.86
CA GLU A 590 23.11 12.86 6.05
C GLU A 590 23.04 14.21 6.79
N ASP A 591 23.19 14.14 8.10
CA ASP A 591 23.44 15.28 8.98
C ASP A 591 24.88 15.79 8.80
N ASP A 592 25.10 17.08 9.05
CA ASP A 592 26.35 17.77 8.77
C ASP A 592 27.54 17.20 9.58
N SER A 593 27.27 16.80 10.82
CA SER A 593 28.22 16.30 11.81
C SER A 593 28.22 14.77 11.94
N ALA A 594 27.39 14.09 11.13
CA ALA A 594 27.27 12.64 11.10
C ALA A 594 28.58 11.92 10.75
N TRP A 595 28.66 10.66 11.17
CA TRP A 595 29.75 9.77 10.81
C TRP A 595 29.77 9.50 9.30
N LYS A 596 30.93 9.74 8.69
CA LYS A 596 31.15 9.69 7.22
C LYS A 596 31.82 8.40 6.74
N GLY A 597 32.02 7.42 7.62
CA GLY A 597 32.74 6.18 7.30
C GLY A 597 31.88 5.10 6.62
N TYR A 598 30.66 5.43 6.23
CA TYR A 598 29.73 4.47 5.64
C TYR A 598 29.97 4.27 4.14
N ASP A 599 29.53 3.13 3.60
CA ASP A 599 29.54 2.85 2.16
C ASP A 599 28.46 3.68 1.46
N HIS A 600 28.84 4.87 0.97
CA HIS A 600 27.93 5.80 0.31
C HIS A 600 27.29 5.21 -0.95
N ALA A 601 28.04 4.42 -1.72
CA ALA A 601 27.54 3.86 -2.96
C ALA A 601 26.41 2.85 -2.69
N ARG A 602 26.63 1.97 -1.71
CA ARG A 602 25.62 1.00 -1.31
C ARG A 602 24.44 1.64 -0.59
N TYR A 603 24.69 2.65 0.25
CA TYR A 603 23.62 3.41 0.91
C TYR A 603 22.70 4.11 -0.11
N TYR A 604 23.23 4.85 -1.09
CA TYR A 604 22.41 5.49 -2.12
C TYR A 604 21.64 4.48 -2.97
N ARG A 605 22.30 3.37 -3.34
CA ARG A 605 21.63 2.29 -4.05
C ARG A 605 20.48 1.69 -3.25
N GLU A 606 20.64 1.50 -1.95
CA GLU A 606 19.59 0.99 -1.06
C GLU A 606 18.42 1.98 -0.95
N MET A 607 18.68 3.28 -0.82
CA MET A 607 17.64 4.31 -0.78
C MET A 607 16.82 4.33 -2.07
N ILE A 608 17.47 4.29 -3.24
CA ILE A 608 16.79 4.22 -4.53
C ILE A 608 16.03 2.90 -4.70
N ALA A 609 16.64 1.76 -4.38
CA ALA A 609 16.03 0.44 -4.55
C ALA A 609 14.75 0.27 -3.70
N ARG A 610 14.72 0.86 -2.50
CA ARG A 610 13.58 0.74 -1.58
C ARG A 610 12.50 1.80 -1.75
N PHE A 611 12.87 3.00 -2.18
CA PHE A 611 11.96 4.17 -2.16
C PHE A 611 11.84 4.90 -3.49
N GLY A 612 12.70 4.64 -4.49
CA GLY A 612 12.70 5.39 -5.75
C GLY A 612 11.45 5.18 -6.61
N ASP A 613 10.66 4.12 -6.42
CA ASP A 613 9.39 3.96 -7.14
C ASP A 613 8.28 4.91 -6.66
N LEU A 614 8.49 5.65 -5.56
CA LEU A 614 7.50 6.59 -5.05
C LEU A 614 7.27 7.74 -6.05
N PRO A 615 6.01 8.12 -6.34
CA PRO A 615 5.73 9.18 -7.31
C PRO A 615 6.36 10.54 -6.98
N ALA A 616 6.40 10.93 -5.70
CA ALA A 616 7.02 12.18 -5.28
C ALA A 616 8.06 11.93 -4.20
N LEU A 617 9.30 12.31 -4.49
CA LEU A 617 10.46 12.19 -3.60
C LEU A 617 11.47 13.26 -4.01
N LEU A 618 12.10 13.91 -3.03
CA LEU A 618 13.20 14.85 -3.25
C LEU A 618 14.43 14.32 -2.50
N PHE A 619 15.62 14.50 -3.07
CA PHE A 619 16.88 14.14 -2.42
C PHE A 619 17.75 15.36 -2.14
N ASN A 620 18.34 15.42 -0.96
CA ASN A 620 19.36 16.38 -0.58
C ASN A 620 20.63 15.67 -0.13
N PHE A 621 21.80 16.08 -0.63
CA PHE A 621 23.08 15.44 -0.31
C PHE A 621 23.41 15.40 1.19
N GLY A 622 23.07 16.44 1.95
CA GLY A 622 23.30 16.47 3.38
C GLY A 622 23.11 17.85 3.96
N GLU A 623 22.74 17.91 5.23
CA GLU A 623 22.56 19.14 6.00
C GLU A 623 23.87 19.92 6.11
N GLU A 624 23.72 21.24 6.18
CA GLU A 624 24.78 22.26 6.14
C GLU A 624 26.11 21.83 5.48
N HIS A 625 26.06 21.24 4.26
CA HIS A 625 27.18 20.46 3.71
C HIS A 625 28.53 21.19 3.73
N ASN A 626 28.52 22.51 3.60
CA ASN A 626 29.69 23.36 3.47
C ASN A 626 30.43 23.61 4.80
N GLU A 627 29.94 23.09 5.93
CA GLU A 627 30.72 22.97 7.17
C GLU A 627 31.78 21.85 7.05
N ASN A 628 31.48 20.86 6.21
CA ASN A 628 32.02 19.52 6.36
C ASN A 628 32.51 18.88 5.05
N TYR A 629 32.10 19.43 3.92
CA TYR A 629 32.44 19.01 2.56
C TYR A 629 32.78 20.20 1.67
N LYS A 630 33.61 19.94 0.66
CA LYS A 630 33.75 20.85 -0.48
C LYS A 630 32.60 20.60 -1.45
N LEU A 631 32.13 21.66 -2.11
CA LEU A 631 31.08 21.55 -3.14
C LEU A 631 31.39 20.49 -4.21
N ALA A 632 32.65 20.37 -4.65
CA ALA A 632 33.05 19.35 -5.63
C ALA A 632 32.79 17.91 -5.15
N GLN A 633 32.86 17.64 -3.84
CA GLN A 633 32.52 16.35 -3.25
C GLN A 633 31.01 16.15 -3.25
N ALA A 634 30.24 17.12 -2.77
CA ALA A 634 28.78 17.07 -2.78
C ALA A 634 28.20 16.85 -4.20
N LEU A 635 28.75 17.55 -5.20
CA LEU A 635 28.40 17.38 -6.61
C LEU A 635 28.74 15.99 -7.15
N GLU A 636 29.81 15.37 -6.69
CA GLU A 636 30.17 14.00 -7.07
C GLU A 636 29.19 12.98 -6.47
N PHE A 637 28.77 13.17 -5.22
CA PHE A 637 27.75 12.32 -4.61
C PHE A 637 26.37 12.45 -5.26
N MET A 638 25.93 13.68 -5.58
CA MET A 638 24.69 13.88 -6.35
C MET A 638 24.76 13.29 -7.76
N ARG A 639 25.93 13.32 -8.41
CA ARG A 639 26.13 12.65 -9.70
C ARG A 639 26.01 11.13 -9.58
N ARG A 640 26.50 10.52 -8.50
CA ARG A 640 26.33 9.08 -8.25
C ARG A 640 24.86 8.72 -8.04
N LEU A 641 24.14 9.53 -7.27
CA LEU A 641 22.71 9.33 -7.07
C LEU A 641 21.94 9.42 -8.40
N GLU A 642 22.23 10.43 -9.22
CA GLU A 642 21.68 10.58 -10.58
C GLU A 642 21.92 9.35 -11.46
N GLN A 643 23.12 8.75 -11.40
CA GLN A 643 23.46 7.56 -12.19
C GLN A 643 22.71 6.29 -11.76
N ILE A 644 22.31 6.21 -10.48
CA ILE A 644 21.63 5.05 -9.91
C ILE A 644 20.11 5.19 -10.00
N ASP A 645 19.58 6.41 -9.95
CA ASP A 645 18.16 6.72 -9.92
C ASP A 645 17.52 6.68 -11.33
N PRO A 646 16.76 5.61 -11.68
CA PRO A 646 16.16 5.52 -13.01
C PRO A 646 14.93 6.41 -13.18
N TYR A 647 14.52 7.12 -12.11
CA TYR A 647 13.32 7.94 -12.08
C TYR A 647 13.62 9.42 -12.25
N GLY A 648 14.86 9.84 -12.00
CA GLY A 648 15.31 11.22 -12.18
C GLY A 648 14.71 12.19 -11.17
N HIS A 649 14.58 11.79 -9.90
CA HIS A 649 14.00 12.63 -8.85
C HIS A 649 14.74 13.95 -8.72
N PRO A 650 14.07 15.06 -8.36
CA PRO A 650 14.74 16.32 -8.14
C PRO A 650 15.77 16.23 -7.00
N ARG A 651 16.96 16.82 -7.22
CA ARG A 651 18.08 16.79 -6.27
C ARG A 651 18.54 18.19 -5.84
N GLY A 652 19.00 18.31 -4.61
CA GLY A 652 19.61 19.52 -4.07
C GLY A 652 20.77 19.23 -3.12
N ILE A 653 21.36 20.30 -2.60
CA ILE A 653 22.43 20.27 -1.61
C ILE A 653 22.15 21.40 -0.62
N HIS A 654 22.00 21.07 0.67
CA HIS A 654 21.71 22.04 1.74
C HIS A 654 22.94 22.91 2.04
N ASN A 655 22.72 24.17 2.39
CA ASN A 655 23.79 25.13 2.66
C ASN A 655 23.44 25.99 3.86
N VAL A 656 24.35 26.10 4.84
CA VAL A 656 24.27 27.12 5.91
C VAL A 656 24.50 28.54 5.37
N ASN A 657 25.14 28.65 4.20
CA ASN A 657 25.43 29.91 3.49
C ASN A 657 24.75 29.96 2.12
N THR A 658 24.84 31.09 1.42
CA THR A 658 24.32 31.16 0.04
C THR A 658 25.17 30.29 -0.91
N PRO A 659 24.57 29.36 -1.68
CA PRO A 659 25.30 28.61 -2.70
C PRO A 659 25.91 29.53 -3.78
N ASN A 660 26.87 29.03 -4.55
CA ASN A 660 27.53 29.80 -5.61
C ASN A 660 27.09 29.35 -7.02
N ASP A 661 27.51 30.09 -8.06
CA ASP A 661 27.13 29.85 -9.47
C ASP A 661 27.41 28.44 -10.00
N GLN A 662 28.33 27.66 -9.39
CA GLN A 662 28.61 26.30 -9.85
C GLN A 662 27.36 25.39 -9.78
N TYR A 663 26.40 25.70 -8.90
CA TYR A 663 25.11 25.00 -8.83
C TYR A 663 24.31 25.14 -10.13
N ILE A 664 24.36 26.32 -10.76
CA ILE A 664 23.63 26.62 -11.99
C ILE A 664 24.16 25.74 -13.14
N ASP A 665 25.47 25.52 -13.17
CA ASP A 665 26.12 24.72 -14.21
C ASP A 665 26.09 23.21 -13.93
N ALA A 666 25.80 22.79 -12.70
CA ALA A 666 25.78 21.39 -12.31
C ALA A 666 24.46 20.73 -12.71
N GLY A 667 24.45 19.92 -13.77
CA GLY A 667 23.24 19.24 -14.30
C GLY A 667 22.51 18.35 -13.31
N GLN A 668 23.21 17.84 -12.29
CA GLN A 668 22.69 16.96 -11.25
C GLN A 668 21.98 17.67 -10.09
N VAL A 669 21.85 19.01 -10.13
CA VAL A 669 21.20 19.83 -9.08
C VAL A 669 19.98 20.55 -9.66
N ASP A 670 18.80 20.35 -9.12
CA ASP A 670 17.54 20.89 -9.66
C ASP A 670 16.99 22.06 -8.84
N PHE A 671 17.39 22.16 -7.57
CA PHE A 671 16.94 23.20 -6.65
C PHE A 671 18.04 23.65 -5.69
N THR A 672 17.93 24.89 -5.22
CA THR A 672 18.75 25.38 -4.11
C THR A 672 18.17 24.88 -2.79
N SER A 673 18.99 24.73 -1.77
CA SER A 673 18.54 24.43 -0.42
C SER A 673 19.34 25.34 0.50
N ILE A 674 18.69 26.42 0.94
CA ILE A 674 19.35 27.60 1.52
C ILE A 674 18.80 27.86 2.92
N GLN A 675 19.64 27.61 3.92
CA GLN A 675 19.41 28.09 5.27
C GLN A 675 19.57 29.60 5.33
N THR A 676 18.65 30.26 6.03
CA THR A 676 18.61 31.72 6.06
C THR A 676 18.83 32.27 7.46
N GLY A 677 20.02 32.85 7.71
CA GLY A 677 20.30 33.56 8.95
C GLY A 677 20.44 32.67 10.20
N ALA A 678 20.49 33.28 11.39
CA ALA A 678 20.66 32.59 12.68
C ALA A 678 19.32 32.25 13.35
N ALA A 679 19.26 31.06 13.98
CA ALA A 679 18.10 30.52 14.69
C ALA A 679 17.47 31.50 15.70
N GLY A 680 16.13 31.53 15.73
CA GLY A 680 15.35 32.22 16.76
C GLY A 680 15.33 33.76 16.73
N LYS A 681 15.97 34.40 15.73
CA LYS A 681 15.79 35.84 15.48
C LYS A 681 14.53 36.09 14.66
N LEU A 682 13.42 36.42 15.34
CA LEU A 682 12.27 37.08 14.71
C LEU A 682 12.75 38.32 13.96
N SER A 683 12.27 38.49 12.74
CA SER A 683 12.53 39.69 11.95
C SER A 683 11.24 40.16 11.29
N GLY A 684 11.28 41.38 10.76
CA GLY A 684 10.19 41.95 9.96
C GLY A 684 10.64 42.16 8.52
N LEU A 685 10.06 43.20 7.90
CA LEU A 685 10.20 43.56 6.49
C LEU A 685 11.61 43.45 5.90
N ASP A 686 12.67 43.82 6.63
CA ASP A 686 14.04 43.82 6.11
C ASP A 686 14.52 42.43 5.65
N LYS A 687 14.21 41.36 6.40
CA LYS A 687 14.56 40.00 5.97
C LYS A 687 13.65 39.50 4.84
N ALA A 688 12.38 39.89 4.83
CA ALA A 688 11.50 39.60 3.70
C ALA A 688 12.05 40.23 2.40
N LEU A 689 12.55 41.47 2.46
CA LEU A 689 13.21 42.11 1.33
C LEU A 689 14.49 41.36 0.91
N GLU A 690 15.25 40.83 1.87
CA GLU A 690 16.44 40.02 1.60
C GLU A 690 16.11 38.71 0.87
N HIS A 691 15.10 37.96 1.33
CA HIS A 691 14.66 36.71 0.70
C HIS A 691 14.12 36.94 -0.71
N HIS A 692 13.34 38.01 -0.89
CA HIS A 692 12.86 38.44 -2.20
C HIS A 692 14.04 38.74 -3.14
N ARG A 693 14.99 39.59 -2.69
CA ARG A 693 16.16 39.98 -3.49
C ARG A 693 17.04 38.77 -3.82
N SER A 694 17.28 37.89 -2.86
CA SER A 694 18.07 36.66 -3.05
C SER A 694 17.45 35.75 -4.10
N THR A 695 16.12 35.62 -4.07
CA THR A 695 15.38 34.84 -5.07
C THR A 695 15.51 35.42 -6.47
N LEU A 696 15.33 36.75 -6.62
CA LEU A 696 15.48 37.43 -7.90
C LEU A 696 16.91 37.33 -8.44
N ASP A 697 17.90 37.47 -7.57
CA ASP A 697 19.31 37.34 -7.93
C ASP A 697 19.62 35.94 -8.47
N TRP A 698 19.14 34.88 -7.83
CA TRP A 698 19.30 33.50 -8.31
C TRP A 698 18.65 33.26 -9.67
N ILE A 699 17.39 33.66 -9.83
CA ILE A 699 16.67 33.53 -11.10
C ILE A 699 17.39 34.33 -12.19
N GLY A 700 17.79 35.56 -11.88
CA GLY A 700 18.53 36.45 -12.79
C GLY A 700 19.87 35.86 -13.23
N ARG A 701 20.66 35.32 -12.29
CA ARG A 701 21.94 34.66 -12.59
C ARG A 701 21.75 33.42 -13.47
N CYS A 702 20.73 32.60 -13.22
CA CYS A 702 20.44 31.45 -14.09
C CYS A 702 20.16 31.89 -15.54
N ARG A 703 19.29 32.89 -15.71
CA ARG A 703 18.88 33.45 -17.00
C ARG A 703 20.04 34.13 -17.73
N GLN A 704 20.82 34.96 -17.03
CA GLN A 704 21.98 35.65 -17.61
C GLN A 704 23.03 34.67 -18.15
N ARG A 705 23.17 33.51 -17.51
CA ARG A 705 24.08 32.45 -17.94
C ARG A 705 23.52 31.58 -19.07
N GLY A 706 22.26 31.78 -19.48
CA GLY A 706 21.59 30.94 -20.48
C GLY A 706 21.43 29.50 -20.01
N ARG A 707 21.20 29.30 -18.70
CA ARG A 707 21.00 27.98 -18.09
C ARG A 707 19.55 27.84 -17.60
N ARG A 708 19.14 26.60 -17.34
CA ARG A 708 17.86 26.30 -16.69
C ARG A 708 17.75 27.03 -15.35
N THR A 709 16.55 27.49 -15.01
CA THR A 709 16.31 28.20 -13.75
C THR A 709 16.08 27.21 -12.62
N LEU A 710 17.02 27.10 -11.68
CA LEU A 710 16.85 26.25 -10.50
C LEU A 710 15.58 26.65 -9.74
N VAL A 711 14.93 25.67 -9.09
CA VAL A 711 13.92 26.02 -8.08
C VAL A 711 14.66 26.69 -6.93
N VAL A 712 14.34 27.96 -6.65
CA VAL A 712 14.93 28.68 -5.53
C VAL A 712 14.16 28.31 -4.28
N ASN A 713 14.73 27.40 -3.52
CA ASN A 713 14.12 26.83 -2.32
C ASN A 713 14.95 27.21 -1.08
N PHE A 714 14.22 27.70 -0.07
CA PHE A 714 14.74 28.01 1.26
C PHE A 714 14.33 26.90 2.20
N ASP A 715 15.33 26.16 2.68
CA ASP A 715 15.19 25.12 3.70
C ASP A 715 15.84 25.63 4.97
N GLU A 716 15.43 25.14 6.14
CA GLU A 716 15.71 25.81 7.40
C GLU A 716 15.44 27.33 7.32
N GLY A 717 14.30 27.69 6.71
CA GLY A 717 13.95 29.07 6.43
C GLY A 717 13.77 29.87 7.73
N ARG A 718 14.60 30.90 7.98
CA ARG A 718 14.52 31.77 9.17
C ARG A 718 14.19 33.23 8.79
N PRO A 719 13.33 33.92 9.59
CA PRO A 719 12.68 33.41 10.79
C PRO A 719 11.62 32.39 10.46
N GLU A 720 11.58 31.36 11.28
CA GLU A 720 10.81 30.14 11.09
C GLU A 720 9.29 30.38 11.15
N GLU A 721 8.89 31.47 11.78
CA GLU A 721 7.49 31.84 12.07
C GLU A 721 7.09 33.18 11.42
N ASP A 722 7.92 33.73 10.52
CA ASP A 722 7.66 35.03 9.90
C ASP A 722 7.03 34.90 8.52
N ARG A 723 5.72 35.11 8.45
CA ARG A 723 5.00 35.00 7.18
C ARG A 723 5.45 35.97 6.11
N HIS A 724 6.05 37.11 6.47
CA HIS A 724 6.58 38.02 5.46
C HIS A 724 7.67 37.34 4.62
N ALA A 725 8.43 36.41 5.22
CA ALA A 725 9.52 35.70 4.56
C ALA A 725 9.00 34.84 3.40
N TRP A 726 8.09 33.89 3.65
CA TRP A 726 7.59 33.02 2.59
C TRP A 726 6.74 33.74 1.55
N TRP A 727 5.96 34.76 1.94
CA TRP A 727 5.24 35.60 0.99
C TRP A 727 6.20 36.33 0.05
N SER A 728 7.29 36.88 0.59
CA SER A 728 8.29 37.59 -0.21
C SER A 728 9.05 36.65 -1.17
N ALA A 729 9.37 35.43 -0.73
CA ALA A 729 9.98 34.40 -1.56
C ALA A 729 9.03 33.96 -2.69
N TYR A 730 7.78 33.63 -2.37
CA TYR A 730 6.77 33.26 -3.37
C TYR A 730 6.56 34.36 -4.41
N LEU A 731 6.52 35.63 -4.00
CA LEU A 731 6.31 36.77 -4.91
C LEU A 731 7.55 37.14 -5.72
N ALA A 732 8.74 36.63 -5.37
CA ALA A 732 9.93 36.65 -6.23
C ALA A 732 10.02 35.42 -7.15
N GLY A 733 9.23 34.38 -6.89
CA GLY A 733 9.21 33.15 -7.65
C GLY A 733 9.98 31.97 -7.05
N GLY A 734 10.29 32.03 -5.75
CA GLY A 734 10.90 30.95 -4.96
C GLY A 734 9.87 30.13 -4.19
N VAL A 735 10.36 29.23 -3.34
CA VAL A 735 9.53 28.37 -2.46
C VAL A 735 10.12 28.28 -1.04
N TRP A 736 9.34 27.78 -0.08
CA TRP A 736 9.69 27.86 1.34
C TRP A 736 9.40 26.57 2.13
N GLU A 737 10.33 26.22 3.01
CA GLU A 737 10.19 25.19 4.04
C GLU A 737 10.47 25.81 5.41
N ALA A 738 9.48 25.73 6.31
CA ALA A 738 9.54 26.38 7.61
C ALA A 738 10.07 25.41 8.67
N HIS A 739 11.04 25.87 9.44
CA HIS A 739 11.73 25.06 10.44
C HIS A 739 10.99 24.97 11.78
N VAL A 740 10.93 23.77 12.35
CA VAL A 740 10.38 23.58 13.70
C VAL A 740 11.40 24.04 14.74
N ARG A 741 10.98 24.88 15.68
CA ARG A 741 11.89 25.42 16.69
C ARG A 741 12.03 24.50 17.89
N GLN A 742 13.21 24.47 18.52
CA GLN A 742 13.39 23.75 19.78
C GLN A 742 12.35 24.16 20.85
N PRO A 743 11.91 23.20 21.70
CA PRO A 743 12.32 21.79 21.72
C PRO A 743 11.64 20.95 20.63
N TYR A 744 12.42 20.12 19.93
CA TYR A 744 11.99 19.37 18.75
C TYR A 744 10.97 18.25 19.06
N ASP A 745 10.92 17.76 20.30
CA ASP A 745 9.91 16.78 20.76
C ASP A 745 8.52 17.40 21.04
N ARG A 746 8.13 18.47 20.34
CA ARG A 746 6.76 18.99 20.44
C ARG A 746 5.93 18.44 19.29
N PRO A 747 4.64 18.12 19.51
CA PRO A 747 3.76 17.77 18.40
C PRO A 747 3.66 18.97 17.44
N MET A 748 3.46 18.68 16.15
CA MET A 748 3.33 19.69 15.08
C MET A 748 2.30 20.80 15.39
N SER A 749 1.31 20.52 16.24
CA SER A 749 0.35 21.52 16.72
C SER A 749 0.93 22.66 17.54
N ALA A 750 2.17 22.56 18.03
CA ALA A 750 2.83 23.64 18.75
C ALA A 750 3.11 24.87 17.88
N TRP A 751 3.21 24.69 16.56
CA TRP A 751 3.49 25.76 15.58
C TRP A 751 2.29 26.04 14.67
N GLU A 752 1.06 25.86 15.19
CA GLU A 752 -0.18 25.98 14.42
C GLU A 752 -0.31 27.23 13.53
N PRO A 753 0.06 28.45 14.00
CA PRO A 753 0.01 29.63 13.16
C PRO A 753 0.89 29.52 11.91
N VAL A 754 2.07 28.90 12.01
CA VAL A 754 3.00 28.72 10.89
C VAL A 754 2.36 27.88 9.80
N TRP A 755 1.85 26.70 10.16
CA TRP A 755 1.26 25.76 9.20
C TRP A 755 0.01 26.33 8.55
N THR A 756 -0.84 26.99 9.33
CA THR A 756 -2.06 27.62 8.83
C THR A 756 -1.70 28.71 7.81
N GLN A 757 -0.78 29.62 8.17
CA GLN A 757 -0.43 30.77 7.34
C GLN A 757 0.37 30.39 6.09
N LEU A 758 1.31 29.44 6.21
CA LEU A 758 2.10 28.96 5.08
C LEU A 758 1.22 28.18 4.08
N GLY A 759 0.32 27.32 4.57
CA GLY A 759 -0.67 26.65 3.74
C GLY A 759 -1.65 27.61 3.07
N GLY A 760 -2.05 28.69 3.76
CA GLY A 760 -2.85 29.75 3.17
C GLY A 760 -2.13 30.54 2.08
N ALA A 761 -0.84 30.86 2.28
CA ALA A 761 -0.01 31.50 1.25
C ALA A 761 0.11 30.62 0.01
N ARG A 762 0.31 29.31 0.19
CA ARG A 762 0.31 28.34 -0.91
C ARG A 762 -1.05 28.30 -1.63
N ALA A 763 -2.17 28.24 -0.89
CA ALA A 763 -3.51 28.22 -1.48
C ALA A 763 -3.82 29.50 -2.29
N PHE A 764 -3.35 30.67 -1.82
CA PHE A 764 -3.43 31.90 -2.60
C PHE A 764 -2.66 31.78 -3.92
N MET A 765 -1.42 31.28 -3.87
CA MET A 765 -0.56 31.14 -5.05
C MET A 765 -1.09 30.11 -6.05
N GLU A 766 -1.60 28.96 -5.57
CA GLU A 766 -2.21 27.93 -6.41
C GLU A 766 -3.54 28.38 -7.05
N SER A 767 -4.11 29.51 -6.59
CA SER A 767 -5.24 30.15 -7.28
C SER A 767 -4.84 30.94 -8.54
N LEU A 768 -3.54 30.95 -8.88
CA LEU A 768 -2.91 31.69 -9.96
C LEU A 768 -2.09 30.75 -10.85
N PRO A 769 -1.85 31.09 -12.13
CA PRO A 769 -0.89 30.38 -12.98
C PRO A 769 0.56 30.78 -12.62
N PHE A 770 0.95 30.60 -11.35
CA PHE A 770 2.21 31.11 -10.79
C PHE A 770 3.46 30.68 -11.58
N TRP A 771 3.41 29.53 -12.26
CA TRP A 771 4.49 29.02 -13.11
C TRP A 771 4.74 29.87 -14.37
N GLU A 772 3.78 30.67 -14.81
CA GLU A 772 3.89 31.59 -15.95
C GLU A 772 4.16 33.04 -15.53
N MET A 773 4.14 33.32 -14.23
CA MET A 773 4.27 34.67 -13.70
C MET A 773 5.72 34.96 -13.34
N ASP A 774 6.12 36.23 -13.34
CA ASP A 774 7.43 36.72 -12.92
C ASP A 774 7.31 37.90 -11.97
N SER A 775 8.39 38.23 -11.24
CA SER A 775 8.36 39.39 -10.36
C SER A 775 8.35 40.68 -11.17
N HIS A 776 7.44 41.58 -10.82
CA HIS A 776 7.17 42.82 -11.54
C HIS A 776 7.06 43.99 -10.57
N GLY A 777 8.13 44.27 -9.82
CA GLY A 777 8.16 45.37 -8.84
C GLY A 777 7.92 46.75 -9.47
N GLU A 778 8.26 46.94 -10.75
CA GLU A 778 8.08 48.18 -11.49
C GLU A 778 6.62 48.57 -11.74
N VAL A 779 5.65 47.67 -11.52
CA VAL A 779 4.22 48.00 -11.60
C VAL A 779 3.73 48.77 -10.38
N ILE A 780 4.52 48.81 -9.30
CA ILE A 780 4.20 49.50 -8.05
C ILE A 780 4.75 50.93 -8.13
N GLU A 781 3.85 51.90 -8.16
CA GLU A 781 4.18 53.33 -8.29
C GLU A 781 4.36 54.00 -6.92
N SER A 782 3.66 53.52 -5.89
CA SER A 782 3.85 53.94 -4.49
C SER A 782 3.26 52.93 -3.51
N GLY A 783 3.77 52.95 -2.28
CA GLY A 783 3.44 51.99 -1.22
C GLY A 783 4.47 50.87 -1.12
N THR A 784 4.40 50.09 -0.04
CA THR A 784 5.33 48.98 0.23
C THR A 784 4.64 47.67 -0.13
N ALA A 785 5.01 47.07 -1.27
CA ALA A 785 4.48 45.79 -1.70
C ALA A 785 5.50 45.00 -2.53
N PHE A 786 5.28 43.70 -2.62
CA PHE A 786 5.88 42.82 -3.64
C PHE A 786 4.86 42.53 -4.72
N CYS A 787 5.30 42.28 -5.95
CA CYS A 787 4.40 41.87 -7.03
C CYS A 787 4.97 40.72 -7.86
N LEU A 788 4.17 39.68 -8.04
CA LEU A 788 4.35 38.63 -9.04
C LEU A 788 3.22 38.78 -10.06
N ALA A 789 3.52 38.83 -11.35
CA ALA A 789 2.54 39.09 -12.38
C ALA A 789 2.81 38.35 -13.69
N LYS A 790 1.75 38.17 -14.45
CA LYS A 790 1.79 38.04 -15.91
C LYS A 790 1.09 39.29 -16.45
N PRO A 791 1.86 40.35 -16.80
CA PRO A 791 1.29 41.67 -17.07
C PRO A 791 0.18 41.63 -18.12
N GLY A 792 -0.95 42.27 -17.80
CA GLY A 792 -2.17 42.27 -18.61
C GLY A 792 -3.15 41.14 -18.31
N GLU A 793 -2.73 40.10 -17.60
CA GLU A 793 -3.56 38.92 -17.32
C GLU A 793 -3.82 38.74 -15.82
N VAL A 794 -2.77 38.67 -14.99
CA VAL A 794 -2.89 38.35 -13.56
C VAL A 794 -1.78 39.01 -12.75
N TYR A 795 -2.13 39.49 -11.56
CA TYR A 795 -1.19 40.07 -10.61
C TYR A 795 -1.49 39.55 -9.20
N ALA A 796 -0.45 39.16 -8.50
CA ALA A 796 -0.41 38.94 -7.07
C ALA A 796 0.40 40.06 -6.44
N LEU A 797 -0.13 40.69 -5.40
CA LEU A 797 0.62 41.61 -4.56
C LEU A 797 0.57 41.14 -3.12
N TYR A 798 1.66 41.38 -2.40
CA TYR A 798 1.72 41.23 -0.95
C TYR A 798 2.19 42.54 -0.33
N LEU A 799 1.39 43.09 0.59
CA LEU A 799 1.62 44.34 1.29
C LEU A 799 2.05 44.02 2.73
N PRO A 800 3.36 43.85 3.00
CA PRO A 800 3.85 43.36 4.30
C PRO A 800 3.59 44.34 5.46
N THR A 801 3.37 45.62 5.17
CA THR A 801 3.06 46.64 6.19
C THR A 801 1.60 47.08 6.17
N GLY A 802 0.78 46.48 5.30
CA GLY A 802 -0.54 47.02 4.97
C GLY A 802 -0.46 48.39 4.30
N GLY A 803 -1.48 49.22 4.51
CA GLY A 803 -1.59 50.54 3.91
C GLY A 803 -1.99 50.51 2.43
N SER A 804 -2.15 51.67 1.79
CA SER A 804 -2.50 51.72 0.37
C SER A 804 -1.30 51.46 -0.53
N VAL A 805 -1.52 50.76 -1.64
CA VAL A 805 -0.56 50.62 -2.74
C VAL A 805 -1.15 51.23 -4.02
N THR A 806 -0.33 51.90 -4.82
CA THR A 806 -0.71 52.38 -6.15
C THR A 806 -0.01 51.54 -7.20
N VAL A 807 -0.79 50.96 -8.12
CA VAL A 807 -0.33 50.03 -9.16
C VAL A 807 -0.69 50.57 -10.54
N SER A 808 0.24 50.43 -11.48
CA SER A 808 0.05 50.73 -12.89
C SER A 808 -0.45 49.49 -13.64
N LEU A 809 -1.74 49.47 -14.01
CA LEU A 809 -2.35 48.41 -14.80
C LEU A 809 -2.52 48.84 -16.28
N PRO A 810 -2.54 47.92 -17.25
CA PRO A 810 -2.79 48.26 -18.66
C PRO A 810 -4.09 49.04 -18.86
N ALA A 811 -4.01 50.22 -19.48
CA ALA A 811 -5.09 51.22 -19.50
C ALA A 811 -6.44 50.70 -20.04
N ASN A 812 -6.40 49.80 -21.03
CA ASN A 812 -7.61 49.26 -21.68
C ASN A 812 -8.16 47.99 -21.02
N GLY A 813 -7.56 47.52 -19.91
CA GLY A 813 -7.99 46.30 -19.23
C GLY A 813 -9.17 46.52 -18.28
N ASN A 814 -9.95 45.47 -18.03
CA ASN A 814 -10.94 45.42 -16.94
C ASN A 814 -10.58 44.26 -16.03
N PHE A 815 -10.40 44.56 -14.74
CA PHE A 815 -9.84 43.65 -13.76
C PHE A 815 -10.82 43.41 -12.60
N GLU A 816 -10.86 42.17 -12.14
CA GLU A 816 -11.48 41.76 -10.88
C GLU A 816 -10.39 41.73 -9.81
N ILE A 817 -10.58 42.46 -8.73
CA ILE A 817 -9.66 42.44 -7.58
C ILE A 817 -10.31 41.68 -6.44
N ALA A 818 -9.50 41.01 -5.62
CA ALA A 818 -9.95 40.43 -4.36
C ALA A 818 -8.78 40.31 -3.37
N TRP A 819 -9.06 40.58 -2.10
CA TRP A 819 -8.09 40.58 -1.01
C TRP A 819 -8.03 39.23 -0.31
N TRP A 820 -6.87 38.87 0.19
CA TRP A 820 -6.62 37.67 0.99
C TRP A 820 -5.93 38.09 2.28
N ASP A 821 -6.49 37.66 3.41
CA ASP A 821 -5.87 37.83 4.72
C ASP A 821 -4.73 36.79 4.85
N PRO A 822 -3.46 37.21 5.00
CA PRO A 822 -2.33 36.29 5.18
C PRO A 822 -2.44 35.37 6.40
N ALA A 823 -3.35 35.66 7.34
CA ALA A 823 -3.70 34.77 8.46
C ALA A 823 -4.63 33.61 8.06
N ASN A 824 -5.19 33.62 6.85
CA ASN A 824 -6.03 32.54 6.34
C ASN A 824 -5.28 31.21 6.28
N GLY A 825 -6.01 30.12 6.54
CA GLY A 825 -5.56 28.76 6.24
C GLY A 825 -5.74 28.38 4.77
N GLN A 826 -5.37 27.14 4.43
CA GLN A 826 -5.58 26.57 3.09
C GLN A 826 -7.02 26.70 2.56
N ASP A 827 -8.02 26.67 3.45
CA ASP A 827 -9.46 26.76 3.13
C ASP A 827 -10.01 28.19 3.27
N GLY A 828 -9.11 29.17 3.37
CA GLY A 828 -9.44 30.59 3.44
C GLY A 828 -10.16 31.10 2.19
N ARG A 829 -10.69 32.32 2.26
CA ARG A 829 -11.45 32.92 1.16
C ARG A 829 -10.93 34.30 0.83
N PHE A 830 -10.98 34.61 -0.46
CA PHE A 830 -10.85 35.96 -0.96
C PHE A 830 -12.04 36.82 -0.49
N GLN A 831 -11.76 38.08 -0.16
CA GLN A 831 -12.72 39.04 0.36
C GLN A 831 -12.64 40.39 -0.35
N ASN A 832 -13.66 41.23 -0.13
CA ASN A 832 -13.76 42.58 -0.67
C ASN A 832 -13.59 42.66 -2.20
N GLY A 833 -14.09 41.65 -2.91
CA GLY A 833 -13.95 41.53 -4.35
C GLY A 833 -14.80 42.54 -5.12
N HIS A 834 -14.21 43.26 -6.08
CA HIS A 834 -14.91 44.21 -6.95
C HIS A 834 -14.14 44.46 -8.26
N GLN A 835 -14.77 45.16 -9.20
CA GLN A 835 -14.19 45.46 -10.50
C GLN A 835 -13.50 46.83 -10.54
N VAL A 836 -12.41 46.91 -11.29
CA VAL A 836 -11.69 48.14 -11.57
C VAL A 836 -11.26 48.19 -13.04
N ASN A 837 -11.34 49.37 -13.65
CA ASN A 837 -10.73 49.61 -14.96
C ASN A 837 -9.19 49.66 -14.82
N GLY A 838 -8.47 49.45 -15.91
CA GLY A 838 -7.02 49.61 -15.98
C GLY A 838 -6.53 51.05 -15.80
N GLY A 839 -5.22 51.26 -15.94
CA GLY A 839 -4.53 52.51 -15.64
C GLY A 839 -4.01 52.57 -14.21
N LEU A 840 -3.67 53.77 -13.74
CA LEU A 840 -3.17 53.98 -12.39
C LEU A 840 -4.28 53.75 -11.35
N ARG A 841 -4.08 52.81 -10.44
CA ARG A 841 -5.08 52.43 -9.42
C ARG A 841 -4.48 52.37 -8.04
N ARG A 842 -5.16 53.02 -7.10
CA ARG A 842 -4.84 52.93 -5.67
C ARG A 842 -5.75 51.89 -5.03
N PHE A 843 -5.15 50.93 -4.35
CA PHE A 843 -5.82 49.87 -3.61
C PHE A 843 -5.55 50.03 -2.13
N THR A 844 -6.58 49.89 -1.30
CA THR A 844 -6.48 49.95 0.16
C THR A 844 -7.02 48.63 0.74
N PRO A 845 -6.27 47.95 1.62
CA PRO A 845 -6.70 46.71 2.20
C PRO A 845 -7.94 46.87 3.11
N PRO A 846 -8.69 45.79 3.38
CA PRO A 846 -9.88 45.81 4.21
C PRO A 846 -9.66 46.17 5.69
N GLY A 847 -8.44 46.01 6.20
CA GLY A 847 -8.12 46.23 7.61
C GLY A 847 -6.64 46.49 7.84
N ASP A 848 -6.25 46.49 9.11
CA ASP A 848 -4.85 46.65 9.55
C ASP A 848 -4.03 45.38 9.29
N GLY A 849 -2.71 45.47 9.47
CA GLY A 849 -1.79 44.36 9.25
C GLY A 849 -1.41 44.16 7.78
N ASP A 850 -0.75 43.05 7.48
CA ASP A 850 -0.35 42.68 6.13
C ASP A 850 -1.52 42.11 5.31
N TRP A 851 -1.48 42.30 4.01
CA TRP A 851 -2.55 41.87 3.10
C TRP A 851 -2.00 41.37 1.77
N ALA A 852 -2.62 40.34 1.20
CA ALA A 852 -2.37 39.93 -0.18
C ALA A 852 -3.53 40.35 -1.09
N LEU A 853 -3.21 40.76 -2.31
CA LEU A 853 -4.17 41.21 -3.32
C LEU A 853 -3.99 40.39 -4.59
N ARG A 854 -5.10 39.83 -5.07
CA ARG A 854 -5.18 39.20 -6.38
C ARG A 854 -5.92 40.13 -7.34
N ILE A 855 -5.37 40.30 -8.54
CA ILE A 855 -5.96 41.07 -9.64
C ILE A 855 -6.02 40.16 -10.87
N LEU A 856 -7.20 39.94 -11.44
CA LEU A 856 -7.42 39.07 -12.59
C LEU A 856 -8.07 39.83 -13.74
N HIS A 857 -7.53 39.71 -14.95
CA HIS A 857 -8.17 40.25 -16.14
C HIS A 857 -9.44 39.46 -16.48
N ARG A 858 -10.55 40.14 -16.80
CA ARG A 858 -11.85 39.48 -17.00
C ARG A 858 -11.89 38.47 -18.15
N GLN A 859 -11.01 38.58 -19.14
CA GLN A 859 -10.92 37.61 -20.24
C GLN A 859 -10.08 36.37 -19.89
N ALA A 860 -9.35 36.37 -18.77
CA ALA A 860 -8.51 35.25 -18.34
C ALA A 860 -9.29 34.10 -17.65
N ARG A 861 -10.64 34.08 -17.72
CA ARG A 861 -11.43 32.93 -17.25
C ARG A 861 -11.36 31.77 -18.25
N ASN A 862 -10.25 31.03 -18.19
CA ASN A 862 -10.20 29.58 -18.31
C ASN A 862 -8.85 29.10 -17.76
N PRO A 863 -8.87 28.20 -16.78
CA PRO A 863 -8.58 26.82 -17.14
C PRO A 863 -9.59 25.83 -16.53
N ASN A 864 -9.86 24.77 -17.29
CA ASN A 864 -10.60 23.59 -16.84
C ASN A 864 -9.97 22.99 -15.56
N PRO A 865 -10.78 22.36 -14.69
CA PRO A 865 -10.33 21.69 -13.47
C PRO A 865 -9.45 20.46 -13.74
#